data_AF-A0AAU4ZEN4-F1
#
_entry.id   AF-A0AAU4ZEN4-F1
#
_cell.length_a   1.000
_cell.length_b   1.000
_cell.length_c   1.000
_cell.angle_alpha   90.00
_cell.angle_beta   90.00
_cell.angle_gamma   90.00
#
_symmetry.space_group_name_H-M   'P 1'
#
loop_
_entity.id
_entity.type
_entity.pdbx_description
1 polymer ?
#
loop_
_entity_poly.entity_id
_entity_poly.type
_entity_poly.pdbx_seq_one_letter_code
_entity_poly.pdbx_strand_id
1 'polypeptide(L)'
;MADKYPNWEALVTDRDPETGELVNQEGRDWYIEVRPGSGSYITHMAIHGGGIEAPPQQLADYAAGPGSPYYTFAGIKSSNNASLHITSTNFDEPQALVHASAADRIVSWHGHADQTAGVAVTYVGGLDTQLGGLIRARLEAAGFLCEDPPGNLGGTDPDNICNRSLRSAGVQIEMSRSLRQSFFVNGDLRISQITNPANRTDAFYAYVDAVRQGIADLPVVPPVDLDLTATVVNDPQPGVELTVAVPEPQTVQAWTIYRTVAGMDQVVASGAGATLPDGSVWMDPAPPACVPVTYWVEAHRTTGGTETASAAPVTYTPEGGCGSGGVVGEQPNVLGCASAYTAMVHWRGGAQPYASLDTLTACSWSRTINDISEASVTIAAGDVSADCCGQLGDVAPWVHELTIYRDGELVWQGPIQRVVMRRDAITLEAADVFSWFDHLVNTFHVRYISATPDAQGRRRGPITYIAENHIRLNLQAFQLADVDYPGILPYIVRRDTGLFPIKVEKDGSSNQTVWTEYLGDILREWTKRGLTWTTVGRSLLLRGRHTTQARATARLTLDHFAGDIEVIKDGREGGTYGWATSQQSQNISDGRTVGTGRTRTAYGRLDVLVRLQEEDASAADLRAAALDAIAGRYPVPLVINVPDNAQLTSDAPVSIRQLVPGERIDLLADVLCTPIEQGFLLSDVEVSWGQGGEKVGIALIPLADVDEELG
;
A
#
# COMPACT_ATOMS: atom_id res chain seq x y z
N MET A 1 -5.24 3.67 45.14
CA MET A 1 -6.71 3.92 45.09
C MET A 1 -7.22 3.08 43.95
N ALA A 2 -8.42 2.49 44.04
CA ALA A 2 -8.98 1.81 42.87
C ALA A 2 -9.31 2.87 41.81
N ASP A 3 -8.99 2.58 40.55
CA ASP A 3 -9.30 3.47 39.45
C ASP A 3 -10.81 3.65 39.30
N LYS A 4 -11.24 4.86 38.93
CA LYS A 4 -12.65 5.11 38.64
C LYS A 4 -13.08 4.32 37.39
N TYR A 5 -12.19 4.21 36.42
CA TYR A 5 -12.46 3.56 35.14
C TYR A 5 -11.58 2.32 34.99
N PRO A 6 -12.16 1.18 34.57
CA PRO A 6 -11.39 -0.05 34.38
C PRO A 6 -10.47 -0.01 33.15
N ASN A 7 -10.77 0.83 32.16
CA ASN A 7 -10.06 0.97 30.89
C ASN A 7 -10.39 2.31 30.19
N TRP A 8 -9.78 2.55 29.03
CA TRP A 8 -9.95 3.74 28.21
C TRP A 8 -11.39 3.95 27.74
N GLU A 9 -12.03 2.90 27.22
CA GLU A 9 -13.40 2.96 26.71
C GLU A 9 -14.37 3.46 27.79
N ALA A 10 -14.27 2.92 29.00
CA ALA A 10 -15.10 3.34 30.13
C ALA A 10 -14.85 4.80 30.53
N LEU A 11 -13.63 5.31 30.42
CA LEU A 11 -13.30 6.71 30.71
C LEU A 11 -13.94 7.66 29.68
N VAL A 12 -13.85 7.35 28.39
CA VAL A 12 -14.30 8.26 27.32
C VAL A 12 -15.79 8.14 26.99
N THR A 13 -16.45 7.07 27.45
CA THR A 13 -17.89 6.86 27.26
C THR A 13 -18.73 7.16 28.50
N ASP A 14 -18.11 7.47 29.65
CA ASP A 14 -18.83 7.84 30.88
C ASP A 14 -19.76 9.03 30.63
N ARG A 15 -21.05 8.86 30.96
CA ARG A 15 -22.08 9.87 30.78
C ARG A 15 -22.73 10.20 32.11
N ASP A 16 -22.97 11.49 32.31
CA ASP A 16 -23.74 11.96 33.44
C ASP A 16 -25.18 11.42 33.32
N PRO A 17 -25.71 10.72 34.34
CA PRO A 17 -27.01 10.07 34.26
C PRO A 17 -28.18 11.05 34.22
N GLU A 18 -27.99 12.31 34.61
CA GLU A 18 -29.03 13.34 34.62
C GLU A 18 -29.04 14.14 33.31
N THR A 19 -27.86 14.49 32.78
CA THR A 19 -27.73 15.35 31.58
C THR A 19 -27.47 14.56 30.29
N GLY A 20 -26.96 13.33 30.39
CA GLY A 20 -26.53 12.51 29.25
C GLY A 20 -25.24 12.98 28.57
N GLU A 21 -24.61 14.07 29.05
CA GLU A 21 -23.35 14.58 28.53
C GLU A 21 -22.16 13.69 28.95
N LEU A 22 -21.09 13.70 28.14
CA LEU A 22 -19.86 13.01 28.51
C LEU A 22 -19.23 13.66 29.75
N VAL A 23 -18.89 12.84 30.74
CA VAL A 23 -18.25 13.25 31.99
C VAL A 23 -16.82 13.72 31.76
N ASN A 24 -16.13 13.16 30.76
CA ASN A 24 -14.77 13.52 30.38
C ASN A 24 -14.73 13.86 28.90
N GLN A 25 -14.31 15.07 28.56
CA GLN A 25 -14.22 15.53 27.17
C GLN A 25 -12.80 15.95 26.80
N GLU A 26 -12.34 15.50 25.63
CA GLU A 26 -11.05 15.91 25.06
C GLU A 26 -11.00 17.43 24.82
N GLY A 27 -9.85 18.05 25.05
CA GLY A 27 -9.64 19.49 24.97
C GLY A 27 -10.23 20.31 26.12
N ARG A 28 -11.11 19.72 26.94
CA ARG A 28 -11.68 20.35 28.14
C ARG A 28 -11.14 19.74 29.44
N ASP A 29 -11.20 18.42 29.55
CA ASP A 29 -10.86 17.68 30.78
C ASP A 29 -9.56 16.90 30.65
N TRP A 30 -9.20 16.51 29.41
CA TRP A 30 -7.97 15.82 29.09
C TRP A 30 -7.53 16.11 27.65
N TYR A 31 -6.28 15.79 27.31
CA TYR A 31 -5.82 15.71 25.93
C TYR A 31 -4.71 14.65 25.79
N ILE A 32 -4.44 14.25 24.56
CA ILE A 32 -3.32 13.39 24.19
C ILE A 32 -2.33 14.21 23.36
N GLU A 33 -1.03 14.03 23.61
CA GLU A 33 0.02 14.50 22.71
C GLU A 33 0.91 13.32 22.33
N VAL A 34 1.10 13.12 21.03
CA VAL A 34 1.95 12.06 20.48
C VAL A 34 2.94 12.68 19.50
N ARG A 35 4.22 12.36 19.67
CA ARG A 35 5.28 12.59 18.68
C ARG A 35 5.81 11.22 18.26
N PRO A 36 5.52 10.74 17.03
CA PRO A 36 5.97 9.44 16.58
C PRO A 36 7.48 9.41 16.33
N GLY A 37 8.08 8.23 16.38
CA GLY A 37 9.46 7.99 15.97
C GLY A 37 9.60 7.29 14.62
N SER A 38 10.83 7.21 14.12
CA SER A 38 11.20 6.47 12.91
C SER A 38 12.41 5.60 13.16
N GLY A 39 12.44 4.38 12.61
CA GLY A 39 13.51 3.41 12.86
C GLY A 39 13.48 2.86 14.29
N SER A 40 14.61 2.37 14.79
CA SER A 40 14.76 2.01 16.20
C SER A 40 14.89 3.28 17.05
N TYR A 41 14.00 3.47 18.02
CA TYR A 41 14.00 4.64 18.89
C TYR A 41 13.58 4.31 20.32
N ILE A 42 14.05 5.14 21.25
CA ILE A 42 13.60 5.18 22.64
C ILE A 42 12.54 6.25 22.75
N THR A 43 11.43 5.94 23.43
CA THR A 43 10.39 6.93 23.70
C THR A 43 10.16 7.16 25.20
N HIS A 44 9.81 8.40 25.53
CA HIS A 44 9.36 8.77 26.86
C HIS A 44 7.83 8.85 26.90
N MET A 45 7.22 8.14 27.85
CA MET A 45 5.77 8.11 28.00
C MET A 45 5.35 8.65 29.37
N ALA A 46 4.30 9.48 29.40
CA ALA A 46 3.66 9.92 30.63
C ALA A 46 2.15 9.70 30.51
N ILE A 47 1.69 8.48 30.81
CA ILE A 47 0.26 8.14 30.75
C ILE A 47 -0.56 8.85 31.83
N HIS A 48 0.08 9.41 32.87
CA HIS A 48 -0.57 10.19 33.93
C HIS A 48 -0.09 11.66 33.94
N GLY A 49 -0.14 12.28 32.77
CA GLY A 49 0.26 13.67 32.53
C GLY A 49 -0.69 14.72 33.10
N GLY A 50 -0.35 15.99 32.87
CA GLY A 50 -1.12 17.12 33.40
C GLY A 50 -1.25 17.08 34.93
N GLY A 51 -2.47 17.23 35.43
CA GLY A 51 -2.80 17.21 36.85
C GLY A 51 -3.03 15.84 37.48
N ILE A 52 -2.91 14.73 36.72
CA ILE A 52 -3.18 13.37 37.24
C ILE A 52 -2.11 13.02 38.29
N GLU A 53 -0.84 13.01 37.89
CA GLU A 53 0.30 12.73 38.77
C GLU A 53 1.38 13.83 38.76
N ALA A 54 1.10 14.99 38.16
CA ALA A 54 1.94 16.20 38.04
C ALA A 54 3.34 16.14 38.69
N PRO A 55 4.47 16.19 37.94
CA PRO A 55 4.61 16.67 36.56
C PRO A 55 5.13 15.63 35.53
N PRO A 56 4.79 14.32 35.55
CA PRO A 56 5.41 13.34 34.64
C PRO A 56 5.46 13.78 33.17
N GLN A 57 4.40 14.46 32.71
CA GLN A 57 4.35 15.06 31.39
C GLN A 57 5.55 15.96 31.07
N GLN A 58 5.86 16.94 31.94
CA GLN A 58 6.92 17.92 31.70
C GLN A 58 8.31 17.29 31.73
N LEU A 59 8.52 16.30 32.59
CA LEU A 59 9.78 15.56 32.68
C LEU A 59 9.98 14.70 31.43
N ALA A 60 8.95 13.95 31.04
CA ALA A 60 8.97 13.10 29.86
C ALA A 60 9.17 13.89 28.56
N ASP A 61 8.46 15.02 28.41
CA ASP A 61 8.59 15.91 27.25
C ASP A 61 9.98 16.53 27.18
N TYR A 62 10.44 17.06 28.31
CA TYR A 62 11.77 17.66 28.38
C TYR A 62 12.86 16.63 28.17
N ALA A 63 12.71 15.38 28.63
CA ALA A 63 13.66 14.29 28.44
C ALA A 63 13.76 13.87 26.97
N ALA A 64 12.62 13.70 26.29
CA ALA A 64 12.59 13.42 24.85
C ALA A 64 13.28 14.53 24.06
N GLY A 65 12.98 15.78 24.38
CA GLY A 65 13.47 16.93 23.62
C GLY A 65 12.65 17.21 22.34
N PRO A 66 12.90 18.36 21.69
CA PRO A 66 12.08 18.79 20.55
C PRO A 66 12.18 17.83 19.36
N GLY A 67 11.03 17.39 18.85
CA GLY A 67 10.95 16.50 17.68
C GLY A 67 11.28 15.03 17.95
N SER A 68 11.62 14.66 19.20
CA SER A 68 11.87 13.27 19.58
C SER A 68 10.59 12.52 19.97
N PRO A 69 10.60 11.17 19.90
CA PRO A 69 9.43 10.36 20.17
C PRO A 69 8.91 10.50 21.60
N TYR A 70 7.62 10.78 21.75
CA TYR A 70 7.01 11.15 23.03
C TYR A 70 5.52 10.83 23.05
N TYR A 71 5.00 10.46 24.21
CA TYR A 71 3.57 10.29 24.42
C TYR A 71 3.14 10.84 25.79
N THR A 72 1.99 11.50 25.85
CA THR A 72 1.30 11.77 27.12
C THR A 72 -0.22 11.71 27.00
N PHE A 73 -0.87 11.20 28.04
CA PHE A 73 -2.27 11.45 28.33
C PHE A 73 -2.33 12.41 29.53
N ALA A 74 -2.87 13.61 29.33
CA ALA A 74 -2.81 14.68 30.31
C ALA A 74 -4.19 15.11 30.80
N GLY A 75 -4.43 14.99 32.11
CA GLY A 75 -5.64 15.52 32.74
C GLY A 75 -5.53 17.03 32.97
N ILE A 76 -6.50 17.80 32.48
CA ILE A 76 -6.56 19.26 32.57
C ILE A 76 -7.80 19.80 33.30
N LYS A 77 -8.50 18.95 34.05
CA LYS A 77 -9.61 19.38 34.91
C LYS A 77 -9.13 20.43 35.91
N SER A 78 -10.03 21.36 36.26
CA SER A 78 -9.78 22.36 37.30
C SER A 78 -9.54 21.74 38.69
N SER A 79 -10.07 20.54 38.92
CA SER A 79 -9.87 19.73 40.13
C SER A 79 -10.13 18.25 39.84
N ASN A 80 -9.72 17.36 40.75
CA ASN A 80 -10.00 15.92 40.68
C ASN A 80 -9.49 15.21 39.41
N ASN A 81 -8.30 15.58 38.91
CA ASN A 81 -7.65 14.87 37.80
C ASN A 81 -7.31 13.41 38.13
N ALA A 82 -7.19 13.05 39.41
CA ALA A 82 -7.03 11.66 39.84
C ALA A 82 -8.19 10.75 39.37
N SER A 83 -9.37 11.31 39.07
CA SER A 83 -10.47 10.54 38.47
C SER A 83 -10.20 10.02 37.06
N LEU A 84 -9.19 10.58 36.36
CA LEU A 84 -8.79 10.16 35.02
C LEU A 84 -7.67 9.10 35.05
N HIS A 85 -7.17 8.73 36.23
CA HIS A 85 -6.12 7.71 36.35
C HIS A 85 -6.68 6.34 35.95
N ILE A 86 -5.97 5.66 35.04
CA ILE A 86 -6.15 4.27 34.65
C ILE A 86 -4.79 3.61 34.82
N THR A 87 -4.69 2.60 35.68
CA THR A 87 -3.44 1.92 36.00
C THR A 87 -2.73 1.42 34.74
N SER A 88 -1.40 1.44 34.74
CA SER A 88 -0.58 1.15 33.56
C SER A 88 -0.86 -0.22 32.93
N THR A 89 -1.32 -1.21 33.69
CA THR A 89 -1.71 -2.55 33.18
C THR A 89 -3.03 -2.55 32.42
N ASN A 90 -3.88 -1.56 32.68
CA ASN A 90 -5.21 -1.43 32.06
C ASN A 90 -5.27 -0.23 31.10
N PHE A 91 -4.16 0.48 30.91
CA PHE A 91 -4.10 1.65 30.04
C PHE A 91 -4.06 1.20 28.57
N ASP A 92 -5.22 1.19 27.92
CA ASP A 92 -5.46 0.68 26.58
C ASP A 92 -5.91 1.76 25.58
N GLU A 93 -5.49 3.01 25.81
CA GLU A 93 -5.71 4.09 24.85
C GLU A 93 -5.05 3.74 23.49
N PRO A 94 -5.80 3.78 22.36
CA PRO A 94 -5.32 3.27 21.08
C PRO A 94 -4.00 3.87 20.58
N GLN A 95 -3.78 5.18 20.71
CA GLN A 95 -2.55 5.82 20.26
C GLN A 95 -1.35 5.46 21.14
N ALA A 96 -1.54 5.30 22.44
CA ALA A 96 -0.54 4.82 23.38
C ALA A 96 -0.11 3.39 23.04
N LEU A 97 -1.06 2.52 22.71
CA LEU A 97 -0.79 1.14 22.30
C LEU A 97 0.04 1.09 21.02
N VAL A 98 -0.36 1.84 19.99
CA VAL A 98 0.38 1.94 18.73
C VAL A 98 1.79 2.49 18.99
N HIS A 99 1.89 3.59 19.74
CA HIS A 99 3.16 4.26 20.03
C HIS A 99 4.12 3.39 20.85
N ALA A 100 3.60 2.70 21.88
CA ALA A 100 4.37 1.76 22.69
C ALA A 100 4.87 0.58 21.84
N SER A 101 3.98 -0.04 21.04
CA SER A 101 4.32 -1.21 20.22
C SER A 101 5.36 -0.94 19.14
N ALA A 102 5.52 0.32 18.72
CA ALA A 102 6.49 0.73 17.72
C ALA A 102 7.87 1.14 18.29
N ALA A 103 7.98 1.36 19.60
CA ALA A 103 9.24 1.79 20.22
C ALA A 103 10.15 0.61 20.58
N ASP A 104 11.47 0.76 20.43
CA ASP A 104 12.44 -0.24 20.89
C ASP A 104 12.47 -0.30 22.42
N ARG A 105 12.61 0.85 23.06
CA ARG A 105 12.58 0.99 24.53
C ARG A 105 11.64 2.10 24.95
N ILE A 106 11.01 1.91 26.11
CA ILE A 106 10.11 2.87 26.72
C ILE A 106 10.67 3.27 28.08
N VAL A 107 10.73 4.57 28.35
CA VAL A 107 10.89 5.13 29.70
C VAL A 107 9.57 5.78 30.10
N SER A 108 8.81 5.12 30.96
CA SER A 108 7.52 5.60 31.47
C SER A 108 7.70 6.38 32.76
N TRP A 109 7.10 7.57 32.82
CA TRP A 109 7.22 8.51 33.94
C TRP A 109 5.92 8.57 34.71
N HIS A 110 6.02 8.38 36.03
CA HIS A 110 4.89 8.30 36.96
C HIS A 110 5.18 9.08 38.25
N GLY A 111 4.13 9.43 38.96
CA GLY A 111 4.21 10.10 40.25
C GLY A 111 3.36 9.41 41.30
N HIS A 112 3.98 8.96 42.39
CA HIS A 112 3.26 8.38 43.52
C HIS A 112 3.15 9.34 44.71
N ALA A 113 2.24 9.05 45.63
CA ALA A 113 2.21 9.71 46.94
C ALA A 113 3.38 9.23 47.80
N ASP A 114 3.90 10.08 48.70
CA ASP A 114 4.99 9.70 49.59
C ASP A 114 4.65 8.44 50.40
N GLN A 115 5.48 7.40 50.28
CA GLN A 115 5.37 6.18 51.10
C GLN A 115 5.80 6.46 52.54
N THR A 116 6.83 7.29 52.70
CA THR A 116 7.24 7.90 53.97
C THR A 116 7.16 9.41 53.81
N ALA A 117 6.38 10.06 54.68
CA ALA A 117 6.10 11.49 54.58
C ALA A 117 7.38 12.34 54.48
N GLY A 118 7.48 13.17 53.45
CA GLY A 118 8.61 14.08 53.26
C GLY A 118 9.85 13.45 52.59
N VAL A 119 9.81 12.16 52.24
CA VAL A 119 10.94 11.48 51.61
C VAL A 119 10.88 11.66 50.09
N ALA A 120 11.86 12.38 49.55
CA ALA A 120 12.09 12.51 48.12
C ALA A 120 12.81 11.24 47.61
N VAL A 121 12.07 10.34 46.96
CA VAL A 121 12.57 9.05 46.47
C VAL A 121 12.10 8.82 45.04
N THR A 122 12.96 8.18 44.26
CA THR A 122 12.62 7.58 42.97
C THR A 122 12.59 6.06 43.13
N TYR A 123 11.56 5.42 42.61
CA TYR A 123 11.63 3.99 42.34
C TYR A 123 11.85 3.77 40.84
N VAL A 124 12.87 2.98 40.52
CA VAL A 124 13.17 2.58 39.14
C VAL A 124 12.83 1.09 39.01
N GLY A 125 11.78 0.81 38.26
CA GLY A 125 11.29 -0.53 37.97
C GLY A 125 11.21 -0.80 36.46
N GLY A 126 10.35 -1.74 36.07
CA GLY A 126 10.22 -2.20 34.69
C GLY A 126 10.99 -3.48 34.39
N LEU A 127 10.72 -4.10 33.25
CA LEU A 127 11.41 -5.32 32.80
C LEU A 127 12.76 -5.04 32.14
N ASP A 128 13.04 -3.80 31.72
CA ASP A 128 14.32 -3.39 31.14
C ASP A 128 15.36 -3.07 32.22
N THR A 129 15.84 -4.12 32.89
CA THR A 129 16.79 -4.02 34.01
C THR A 129 18.13 -3.40 33.63
N GLN A 130 18.55 -3.47 32.37
CA GLN A 130 19.79 -2.85 31.88
C GLN A 130 19.65 -1.33 31.85
N LEU A 131 18.66 -0.81 31.13
CA LEU A 131 18.43 0.63 31.04
C LEU A 131 18.02 1.20 32.40
N GLY A 132 17.17 0.48 33.15
CA GLY A 132 16.77 0.85 34.51
C GLY A 132 17.96 0.97 35.45
N GLY A 133 18.91 0.03 35.39
CA GLY A 133 20.14 0.07 36.19
C GLY A 133 21.04 1.27 35.85
N LEU A 134 21.18 1.60 34.56
CA LEU A 134 21.96 2.76 34.11
C LEU A 134 21.31 4.09 34.54
N ILE A 135 20.00 4.21 34.38
CA ILE A 135 19.22 5.37 34.84
C ILE A 135 19.35 5.53 36.36
N ARG A 136 19.16 4.44 37.12
CA ARG A 136 19.33 4.45 38.59
C ARG A 136 20.72 4.94 38.99
N ALA A 137 21.78 4.38 38.39
CA ALA A 137 23.15 4.76 38.71
C ALA A 137 23.41 6.26 38.44
N ARG A 138 22.87 6.80 37.35
CA ARG A 138 23.02 8.23 37.02
C ARG A 138 22.20 9.13 37.92
N LEU A 139 21.00 8.72 38.31
CA LEU A 139 20.18 9.43 39.30
C LEU A 139 20.86 9.48 40.67
N GLU A 140 21.39 8.34 41.14
CA GLU A 140 22.15 8.27 42.40
C GLU A 140 23.44 9.13 42.34
N ALA A 141 24.17 9.11 41.22
CA ALA A 141 25.34 9.95 41.01
C ALA A 141 25.01 11.45 40.98
N ALA A 142 23.81 11.82 40.51
CA ALA A 142 23.29 13.18 40.54
C ALA A 142 22.70 13.58 41.92
N GLY A 143 22.74 12.68 42.91
CA GLY A 143 22.32 12.95 44.28
C GLY A 143 20.84 12.65 44.58
N PHE A 144 20.13 11.95 43.69
CA PHE A 144 18.75 11.54 43.92
C PHE A 144 18.68 10.16 44.57
N LEU A 145 17.88 10.04 45.63
CA LEU A 145 17.63 8.75 46.29
C LEU A 145 16.84 7.83 45.36
N CYS A 146 17.42 6.67 45.07
CA CYS A 146 16.74 5.59 44.35
C CYS A 146 16.62 4.36 45.25
N GLU A 147 15.41 3.80 45.32
CA GLU A 147 15.11 2.59 46.08
C GLU A 147 14.40 1.56 45.18
N ASP A 148 14.30 0.32 45.66
CA ASP A 148 13.53 -0.70 44.96
C ASP A 148 12.02 -0.42 45.12
N PRO A 149 11.23 -0.53 44.05
CA PRO A 149 9.80 -0.23 44.11
C PRO A 149 9.05 -1.21 45.03
N PRO A 150 8.08 -0.75 45.84
CA PRO A 150 7.11 -1.64 46.46
C PRO A 150 6.23 -2.28 45.37
N GLY A 151 5.67 -3.47 45.65
CA GLY A 151 5.12 -4.37 44.64
C GLY A 151 4.29 -3.72 43.51
N ASN A 152 3.30 -2.90 43.84
CA ASN A 152 2.40 -2.29 42.84
C ASN A 152 3.02 -1.12 42.03
N LEU A 153 4.22 -0.65 42.40
CA LEU A 153 4.97 0.40 41.70
C LEU A 153 6.15 -0.18 40.90
N GLY A 154 6.27 -1.52 40.86
CA GLY A 154 7.40 -2.20 40.23
C GLY A 154 7.44 -2.13 38.72
N GLY A 155 6.29 -1.91 38.06
CA GLY A 155 6.22 -1.87 36.61
C GLY A 155 6.63 -3.16 35.90
N THR A 156 6.67 -4.31 36.61
CA THR A 156 7.16 -5.59 36.07
C THR A 156 6.08 -6.47 35.45
N ASP A 157 4.82 -6.02 35.46
CA ASP A 157 3.72 -6.72 34.80
C ASP A 157 3.87 -6.62 33.27
N PRO A 158 3.86 -7.73 32.50
CA PRO A 158 3.94 -7.69 31.05
C PRO A 158 2.84 -6.84 30.38
N ASP A 159 1.66 -6.73 30.99
CA ASP A 159 0.55 -5.93 30.48
C ASP A 159 0.72 -4.43 30.79
N ASN A 160 1.68 -4.06 31.64
CA ASN A 160 2.02 -2.66 31.85
C ASN A 160 2.48 -2.03 30.53
N ILE A 161 1.88 -0.91 30.16
CA ILE A 161 2.18 -0.19 28.91
C ILE A 161 3.67 0.05 28.66
N CYS A 162 4.49 0.25 29.70
CA CYS A 162 5.93 0.43 29.53
C CYS A 162 6.64 -0.84 28.99
N ASN A 163 6.09 -2.02 29.24
CA ASN A 163 6.60 -3.30 28.76
C ASN A 163 5.99 -3.74 27.42
N ARG A 164 5.19 -2.90 26.78
CA ARG A 164 4.59 -3.19 25.47
C ARG A 164 5.43 -2.68 24.29
N SER A 165 6.73 -2.44 24.52
CA SER A 165 7.73 -2.13 23.50
C SER A 165 8.07 -3.33 22.62
N LEU A 166 8.81 -3.13 21.52
CA LEU A 166 9.36 -4.21 20.69
C LEU A 166 10.20 -5.21 21.50
N ARG A 167 10.85 -4.74 22.58
CA ARG A 167 11.66 -5.58 23.49
C ARG A 167 10.83 -6.32 24.53
N SER A 168 9.53 -6.02 24.61
CA SER A 168 8.63 -6.45 25.69
C SER A 168 9.18 -6.11 27.09
N ALA A 169 9.94 -5.03 27.16
CA ALA A 169 10.66 -4.61 28.35
C ALA A 169 10.89 -3.10 28.31
N GLY A 170 10.35 -2.38 29.29
CA GLY A 170 10.60 -0.96 29.49
C GLY A 170 11.05 -0.64 30.91
N VAL A 171 11.31 0.65 31.13
CA VAL A 171 11.65 1.22 32.43
C VAL A 171 10.47 2.01 32.95
N GLN A 172 10.12 1.81 34.22
CA GLN A 172 9.15 2.63 34.94
C GLN A 172 9.88 3.49 35.97
N ILE A 173 9.72 4.80 35.89
CA ILE A 173 10.23 5.78 36.85
C ILE A 173 9.05 6.30 37.67
N GLU A 174 9.06 6.03 38.96
CA GLU A 174 8.04 6.44 39.93
C GLU A 174 8.62 7.47 40.89
N MET A 175 8.04 8.67 40.92
CA MET A 175 8.58 9.81 41.68
C MET A 175 7.65 10.18 42.84
N SER A 176 8.21 10.23 44.06
CA SER A 176 7.44 10.64 45.24
C SER A 176 6.93 12.07 45.11
N ARG A 177 5.88 12.41 45.86
CA ARG A 177 5.33 13.77 45.84
C ARG A 177 6.37 14.79 46.29
N SER A 178 7.11 14.48 47.36
CA SER A 178 8.18 15.34 47.86
C SER A 178 9.26 15.59 46.80
N LEU A 179 9.66 14.57 46.04
CA LEU A 179 10.60 14.72 44.93
C LEU A 179 10.01 15.59 43.82
N ARG A 180 8.79 15.31 43.38
CA ARG A 180 8.11 16.08 42.32
C ARG A 180 7.97 17.56 42.67
N GLN A 181 7.68 17.88 43.93
CA GLN A 181 7.62 19.25 44.41
C GLN A 181 8.98 19.96 44.31
N SER A 182 10.09 19.26 44.57
CA SER A 182 11.43 19.86 44.47
C SER A 182 11.78 20.39 43.07
N PHE A 183 11.10 19.90 42.03
CA PHE A 183 11.30 20.31 40.64
C PHE A 183 10.71 21.68 40.28
N PHE A 184 9.87 22.26 41.15
CA PHE A 184 9.27 23.57 40.89
C PHE A 184 9.43 24.53 42.06
N VAL A 185 9.52 25.82 41.73
CA VAL A 185 9.56 26.90 42.72
C VAL A 185 8.38 26.79 43.68
N ASN A 186 8.66 26.91 44.99
CA ASN A 186 7.70 26.74 46.09
C ASN A 186 7.02 25.37 46.21
N GLY A 187 7.46 24.35 45.47
CA GLY A 187 6.85 23.02 45.55
C GLY A 187 5.44 22.94 44.97
N ASP A 188 5.09 23.82 44.03
CA ASP A 188 3.74 23.97 43.52
C ASP A 188 3.50 23.13 42.26
N LEU A 189 2.65 22.10 42.40
CA LEU A 189 2.31 21.15 41.35
C LEU A 189 1.01 21.52 40.60
N ARG A 190 0.45 22.72 40.81
CA ARG A 190 -0.70 23.17 40.01
C ARG A 190 -0.31 23.24 38.54
N ILE A 191 -1.24 22.86 37.65
CA ILE A 191 -1.03 22.83 36.19
C ILE A 191 -0.43 24.15 35.70
N SER A 192 -0.97 25.29 36.14
CA SER A 192 -0.47 26.63 35.75
C SER A 192 0.97 26.90 36.14
N GLN A 193 1.49 26.23 37.19
CA GLN A 193 2.86 26.40 37.64
C GLN A 193 3.81 25.46 36.90
N ILE A 194 3.43 24.20 36.72
CA ILE A 194 4.28 23.19 36.07
C ILE A 194 4.43 23.43 34.56
N THR A 195 3.43 24.03 33.90
CA THR A 195 3.49 24.36 32.47
C THR A 195 4.36 25.58 32.17
N ASN A 196 4.76 26.37 33.18
CA ASN A 196 5.64 27.51 32.99
C ASN A 196 7.11 27.09 33.18
N PRO A 197 7.94 27.05 32.12
CA PRO A 197 9.34 26.63 32.25
C PRO A 197 10.16 27.49 33.21
N ALA A 198 9.79 28.75 33.43
CA ALA A 198 10.47 29.63 34.38
C ALA A 198 10.35 29.18 35.85
N ASN A 199 9.41 28.29 36.16
CA ASN A 199 9.23 27.74 37.49
C ASN A 199 10.02 26.46 37.75
N ARG A 200 10.72 25.91 36.74
CA ARG A 200 11.53 24.70 36.88
C ARG A 200 12.80 25.02 37.68
N THR A 201 13.15 24.17 38.65
CA THR A 201 14.36 24.33 39.48
C THR A 201 15.55 23.61 38.86
N ASP A 202 16.76 23.84 39.40
CA ASP A 202 17.96 23.08 39.00
C ASP A 202 17.79 21.57 39.21
N ALA A 203 17.00 21.16 40.21
CA ALA A 203 16.70 19.76 40.45
C ALA A 203 15.91 19.13 39.29
N PHE A 204 15.00 19.87 38.63
CA PHE A 204 14.29 19.38 37.45
C PHE A 204 15.28 19.03 36.33
N TYR A 205 16.20 19.96 36.04
CA TYR A 205 17.17 19.79 34.96
C TYR A 205 18.17 18.68 35.29
N ALA A 206 18.73 18.69 36.51
CA ALA A 206 19.65 17.65 36.96
C ALA A 206 19.03 16.24 36.92
N TYR A 207 17.74 16.12 37.27
CA TYR A 207 17.03 14.84 37.23
C TYR A 207 16.86 14.33 35.81
N VAL A 208 16.38 15.18 34.89
CA VAL A 208 16.21 14.78 33.48
C VAL A 208 17.54 14.50 32.80
N ASP A 209 18.57 15.30 33.09
CA ASP A 209 19.91 15.09 32.54
C ASP A 209 20.53 13.78 33.04
N ALA A 210 20.28 13.40 34.30
CA ALA A 210 20.70 12.10 34.82
C ALA A 210 20.01 10.94 34.10
N VAL A 211 18.70 11.02 33.86
CA VAL A 211 17.97 10.00 33.07
C VAL A 211 18.52 9.92 31.64
N ARG A 212 18.76 11.06 30.99
CA ARG A 212 19.38 11.12 29.65
C ARG A 212 20.78 10.52 29.61
N GLN A 213 21.60 10.77 30.62
CA GLN A 213 22.91 10.14 30.73
C GLN A 213 22.80 8.62 30.92
N GLY A 214 21.80 8.15 31.66
CA GLY A 214 21.56 6.71 31.81
C GLY A 214 21.19 6.06 30.47
N ILE A 215 20.40 6.76 29.65
CA ILE A 215 20.11 6.35 28.27
C ILE A 215 21.37 6.38 27.41
N ALA A 216 22.18 7.43 27.49
CA ALA A 216 23.40 7.58 26.69
C ALA A 216 24.51 6.57 27.05
N ASP A 217 24.47 6.03 28.27
CA ASP A 217 25.37 4.97 28.74
C ASP A 217 24.99 3.57 28.24
N LEU A 218 23.84 3.42 27.57
CA LEU A 218 23.52 2.15 26.92
C LEU A 218 24.70 1.77 26.02
N PRO A 219 25.27 0.56 26.19
CA PRO A 219 26.39 0.13 25.38
C PRO A 219 26.00 0.24 23.90
N VAL A 220 26.73 1.04 23.13
CA VAL A 220 26.69 0.95 21.69
C VAL A 220 27.26 -0.42 21.36
N VAL A 221 26.37 -1.38 21.08
CA VAL A 221 26.77 -2.68 20.56
C VAL A 221 27.47 -2.37 19.23
N PRO A 222 28.79 -2.62 19.09
CA PRO A 222 29.42 -2.53 17.79
C PRO A 222 28.71 -3.53 16.88
N PRO A 223 28.45 -3.20 15.59
CA PRO A 223 27.82 -4.16 14.70
C PRO A 223 28.67 -5.42 14.70
N VAL A 224 28.11 -6.50 15.21
CA VAL A 224 28.60 -7.83 14.94
C VAL A 224 28.14 -8.12 13.51
N ASP A 225 29.09 -8.41 12.62
CA ASP A 225 28.84 -8.60 11.18
C ASP A 225 27.81 -9.73 10.97
N LEU A 226 26.53 -9.37 10.91
CA LEU A 226 25.54 -10.18 10.23
C LEU A 226 25.99 -10.25 8.77
N ASP A 227 26.06 -11.46 8.23
CA ASP A 227 26.25 -11.64 6.80
C ASP A 227 24.97 -12.26 6.24
N LEU A 228 24.43 -11.67 5.19
CA LEU A 228 23.26 -12.17 4.49
C LEU A 228 23.65 -12.40 3.04
N THR A 229 23.54 -13.64 2.61
CA THR A 229 23.69 -14.01 1.21
C THR A 229 22.34 -14.43 0.65
N ALA A 230 22.07 -14.02 -0.59
CA ALA A 230 20.91 -14.42 -1.35
C ALA A 230 21.41 -15.12 -2.62
N THR A 231 20.89 -16.31 -2.90
CA THR A 231 21.26 -17.13 -4.05
C THR A 231 20.00 -17.67 -4.72
N VAL A 232 19.91 -17.55 -6.03
CA VAL A 232 18.80 -18.15 -6.79
C VAL A 232 19.03 -19.67 -6.86
N VAL A 233 18.03 -20.45 -6.48
CA VAL A 233 18.06 -21.92 -6.48
C VAL A 233 16.89 -22.45 -7.31
N ASN A 234 17.12 -23.51 -8.08
CA ASN A 234 16.12 -24.10 -8.98
C ASN A 234 15.68 -25.53 -8.58
N ASP A 235 16.37 -26.19 -7.64
CA ASP A 235 16.14 -27.58 -7.19
C ASP A 235 16.51 -27.68 -5.69
N PRO A 236 15.71 -28.29 -4.80
CA PRO A 236 14.45 -29.03 -5.02
C PRO A 236 13.19 -28.17 -5.03
N GLN A 237 13.28 -26.91 -4.63
CA GLN A 237 12.20 -25.93 -4.75
C GLN A 237 12.77 -24.66 -5.37
N PRO A 238 12.21 -24.18 -6.50
CA PRO A 238 12.71 -22.97 -7.16
C PRO A 238 12.36 -21.73 -6.32
N GLY A 239 13.32 -20.82 -6.17
CA GLY A 239 13.18 -19.61 -5.34
C GLY A 239 14.49 -18.86 -5.15
N VAL A 240 14.51 -17.96 -4.16
CA VAL A 240 15.74 -17.37 -3.63
C VAL A 240 16.02 -17.99 -2.26
N GLU A 241 17.15 -18.67 -2.20
CA GLU A 241 17.73 -19.20 -0.98
C GLU A 241 18.50 -18.10 -0.27
N LEU A 242 18.15 -17.85 0.99
CA LEU A 242 18.78 -16.89 1.86
C LEU A 242 19.57 -17.64 2.92
N THR A 243 20.86 -17.35 3.03
CA THR A 243 21.69 -17.84 4.13
C THR A 243 22.13 -16.66 4.97
N VAL A 244 21.74 -16.67 6.24
CA VAL A 244 22.18 -15.67 7.21
C VAL A 244 23.26 -16.31 8.09
N ALA A 245 24.44 -15.71 8.13
CA ALA A 245 25.46 -16.03 9.12
C ALA A 245 25.27 -15.10 10.32
N VAL A 246 25.04 -15.71 11.49
CA VAL A 246 24.74 -14.96 12.72
C VAL A 246 25.77 -15.32 13.77
N PRO A 247 26.73 -14.43 14.05
CA PRO A 247 27.60 -14.63 15.19
C PRO A 247 26.79 -14.51 16.48
N GLU A 248 27.03 -15.43 17.41
CA GLU A 248 26.34 -15.50 18.70
C GLU A 248 24.80 -15.56 18.62
N PRO A 249 24.20 -16.55 17.92
CA PRO A 249 22.75 -16.59 17.65
C PRO A 249 21.88 -16.62 18.92
N GLN A 250 22.42 -17.09 20.05
CA GLN A 250 21.76 -17.04 21.36
C GLN A 250 21.42 -15.62 21.84
N THR A 251 22.06 -14.60 21.28
CA THR A 251 21.81 -13.19 21.63
C THR A 251 20.76 -12.55 20.75
N VAL A 252 20.15 -13.26 19.79
CA VAL A 252 19.03 -12.72 18.98
C VAL A 252 17.70 -12.97 19.69
N GLN A 253 16.95 -11.89 19.95
CA GLN A 253 15.61 -11.91 20.54
C GLN A 253 14.52 -12.01 19.48
N ALA A 254 14.65 -11.28 18.39
CA ALA A 254 13.72 -11.30 17.27
C ALA A 254 14.46 -10.94 15.99
N TRP A 255 13.92 -11.33 14.85
CA TRP A 255 14.50 -11.00 13.58
C TRP A 255 13.46 -10.96 12.48
N THR A 256 13.75 -10.17 11.46
CA THR A 256 12.91 -10.03 10.28
C THR A 256 13.80 -9.96 9.05
N ILE A 257 13.54 -10.84 8.09
CA ILE A 257 14.11 -10.76 6.75
C ILE A 257 13.12 -10.00 5.88
N TYR A 258 13.62 -8.98 5.22
CA TYR A 258 12.91 -8.17 4.25
C TYR A 258 13.46 -8.42 2.86
N ARG A 259 12.64 -8.06 1.87
CA ARG A 259 13.04 -7.85 0.49
C ARG A 259 12.62 -6.48 0.03
N THR A 260 13.53 -5.73 -0.56
CA THR A 260 13.26 -4.45 -1.21
C THR A 260 13.05 -4.68 -2.69
N VAL A 261 11.90 -4.24 -3.20
CA VAL A 261 11.47 -4.41 -4.58
C VAL A 261 11.02 -3.05 -5.11
N ALA A 262 11.71 -2.53 -6.13
CA ALA A 262 11.45 -1.19 -6.66
C ALA A 262 11.44 -0.07 -5.60
N GLY A 263 12.26 -0.21 -4.55
CA GLY A 263 12.36 0.76 -3.45
C GLY A 263 11.29 0.61 -2.36
N MET A 264 10.50 -0.46 -2.37
CA MET A 264 9.53 -0.80 -1.32
C MET A 264 9.95 -2.05 -0.56
N ASP A 265 9.96 -1.99 0.78
CA ASP A 265 10.30 -3.12 1.65
C ASP A 265 9.09 -4.02 1.90
N GLN A 266 9.31 -5.34 1.83
CA GLN A 266 8.32 -6.38 2.07
C GLN A 266 8.91 -7.41 3.04
N VAL A 267 8.14 -7.87 4.02
CA VAL A 267 8.58 -8.91 4.96
C VAL A 267 8.55 -10.28 4.27
N VAL A 268 9.65 -11.01 4.33
CA VAL A 268 9.83 -12.37 3.77
C VAL A 268 9.61 -13.42 4.85
N ALA A 269 10.27 -13.23 6.00
CA ALA A 269 10.16 -14.12 7.15
C ALA A 269 10.47 -13.34 8.42
N SER A 270 9.87 -13.73 9.53
CA SER A 270 10.24 -13.23 10.85
C SER A 270 10.23 -14.37 11.87
N GLY A 271 10.97 -14.18 12.97
CA GLY A 271 11.07 -15.18 14.02
C GLY A 271 11.48 -14.60 15.36
N ALA A 272 11.34 -15.41 16.40
CA ALA A 272 11.71 -15.08 17.78
C ALA A 272 12.80 -16.03 18.30
N GLY A 273 13.71 -15.49 19.11
CA GLY A 273 14.82 -16.21 19.75
C GLY A 273 15.93 -16.65 18.78
N ALA A 274 16.80 -17.56 19.23
CA ALA A 274 17.92 -18.14 18.49
C ALA A 274 17.53 -19.01 17.27
N THR A 275 16.31 -18.84 16.74
CA THR A 275 15.77 -19.48 15.54
C THR A 275 16.23 -18.81 14.23
N LEU A 276 17.19 -17.90 14.31
CA LEU A 276 18.22 -17.71 13.29
C LEU A 276 19.40 -18.68 13.60
N PRO A 277 19.35 -20.00 13.29
CA PRO A 277 20.56 -20.79 13.37
C PRO A 277 21.52 -20.30 12.29
N ASP A 278 22.76 -20.07 12.69
CA ASP A 278 23.89 -19.80 11.79
C ASP A 278 23.95 -20.87 10.68
N GLY A 279 23.94 -20.44 9.42
CA GLY A 279 23.90 -21.35 8.26
C GLY A 279 22.52 -21.94 7.95
N SER A 280 21.44 -21.40 8.54
CA SER A 280 20.08 -21.77 8.14
C SER A 280 19.74 -21.19 6.80
N VAL A 281 18.97 -21.99 6.08
CA VAL A 281 18.51 -21.72 4.74
C VAL A 281 17.04 -21.34 4.80
N TRP A 282 16.73 -20.11 4.42
CA TRP A 282 15.36 -19.66 4.20
C TRP A 282 15.08 -19.60 2.71
N MET A 283 13.98 -20.17 2.29
CA MET A 283 13.53 -20.08 0.92
C MET A 283 12.47 -19.00 0.82
N ASP A 284 12.68 -17.99 -0.03
CA ASP A 284 11.58 -17.24 -0.64
C ASP A 284 11.17 -18.04 -1.89
N PRO A 285 10.10 -18.84 -1.86
CA PRO A 285 9.74 -19.74 -2.96
C PRO A 285 9.08 -19.00 -4.14
N ALA A 286 8.72 -17.73 -3.95
CA ALA A 286 8.06 -16.91 -4.96
C ALA A 286 8.53 -15.44 -4.86
N PRO A 287 9.83 -15.19 -5.00
CA PRO A 287 10.36 -13.83 -4.98
C PRO A 287 9.86 -13.08 -6.22
N PRO A 288 9.75 -11.75 -6.19
CA PRO A 288 9.26 -10.98 -7.33
C PRO A 288 10.15 -11.27 -8.51
N ALA A 289 9.55 -11.92 -9.49
CA ALA A 289 10.27 -12.32 -10.67
C ALA A 289 10.85 -11.03 -11.28
N CYS A 290 12.16 -11.05 -11.57
CA CYS A 290 12.72 -10.26 -12.68
C CYS A 290 12.89 -8.78 -12.41
N VAL A 291 12.73 -8.43 -11.16
CA VAL A 291 13.12 -7.17 -10.61
C VAL A 291 14.33 -7.47 -9.73
N PRO A 292 15.37 -6.62 -9.72
CA PRO A 292 16.41 -6.70 -8.69
C PRO A 292 15.75 -6.62 -7.32
N VAL A 293 15.92 -7.68 -6.54
CA VAL A 293 15.44 -7.79 -5.18
C VAL A 293 16.65 -7.70 -4.26
N THR A 294 16.66 -6.70 -3.39
CA THR A 294 17.67 -6.63 -2.33
C THR A 294 17.07 -7.28 -1.10
N TYR A 295 17.63 -8.38 -0.65
CA TYR A 295 17.26 -8.94 0.65
C TYR A 295 18.07 -8.28 1.73
N TRP A 296 17.43 -8.00 2.85
CA TRP A 296 18.11 -7.51 4.03
C TRP A 296 17.47 -8.09 5.28
N VAL A 297 18.28 -8.36 6.29
CA VAL A 297 17.84 -8.90 7.57
C VAL A 297 18.03 -7.82 8.61
N GLU A 298 17.07 -7.75 9.53
CA GLU A 298 17.13 -6.99 10.76
C GLU A 298 17.09 -7.99 11.91
N ALA A 299 18.12 -8.00 12.76
CA ALA A 299 18.15 -8.81 13.97
C ALA A 299 18.16 -7.90 15.20
N HIS A 300 17.20 -8.13 16.08
CA HIS A 300 17.08 -7.46 17.38
C HIS A 300 17.77 -8.32 18.42
N ARG A 301 18.86 -7.81 19.01
CA ARG A 301 19.62 -8.52 20.03
C ARG A 301 18.95 -8.40 21.41
N THR A 302 19.17 -9.39 22.26
CA THR A 302 18.76 -9.39 23.67
C THR A 302 19.40 -8.24 24.46
N THR A 303 20.50 -7.66 23.96
CA THR A 303 21.16 -6.46 24.49
C THR A 303 20.55 -5.14 24.00
N GLY A 304 19.59 -5.17 23.06
CA GLY A 304 18.89 -4.00 22.51
C GLY A 304 19.60 -3.26 21.38
N GLY A 305 20.60 -3.87 20.77
CA GLY A 305 21.09 -3.45 19.45
C GLY A 305 20.21 -4.04 18.34
N THR A 306 19.89 -3.23 17.33
CA THR A 306 19.38 -3.70 16.04
C THR A 306 20.54 -3.74 15.07
N GLU A 307 20.80 -4.92 14.50
CA GLU A 307 21.82 -5.11 13.47
C GLU A 307 21.12 -5.36 12.14
N THR A 308 21.64 -4.78 11.06
CA THR A 308 21.15 -5.04 9.71
C THR A 308 22.26 -5.55 8.81
N ALA A 309 21.91 -6.47 7.92
CA ALA A 309 22.77 -6.90 6.82
C ALA A 309 21.97 -6.96 5.54
N SER A 310 22.60 -6.65 4.42
CA SER A 310 21.98 -6.70 3.11
C SER A 310 22.77 -7.62 2.20
N ALA A 311 22.06 -8.50 1.50
CA ALA A 311 22.65 -9.26 0.42
C ALA A 311 22.92 -8.37 -0.79
N ALA A 312 23.84 -8.80 -1.64
CA ALA A 312 23.89 -8.30 -3.00
C ALA A 312 22.51 -8.50 -3.67
N PRO A 313 22.02 -7.54 -4.48
CA PRO A 313 20.76 -7.69 -5.18
C PRO A 313 20.76 -8.97 -6.03
N VAL A 314 19.72 -9.77 -5.87
CA VAL A 314 19.47 -10.97 -6.69
C VAL A 314 18.29 -10.72 -7.60
N THR A 315 18.29 -11.36 -8.76
CA THR A 315 17.14 -11.34 -9.66
C THR A 315 16.68 -12.78 -9.82
N TYR A 316 15.53 -13.10 -9.25
CA TYR A 316 14.93 -14.41 -9.46
C TYR A 316 14.29 -14.48 -10.84
N THR A 317 14.66 -15.52 -11.58
CA THR A 317 14.09 -15.85 -12.88
C THR A 317 13.45 -17.22 -12.79
N PRO A 318 12.11 -17.33 -12.82
CA PRO A 318 11.45 -18.64 -12.76
C PRO A 318 11.84 -19.50 -13.98
N GLU A 319 11.70 -20.82 -13.85
CA GLU A 319 11.84 -21.77 -14.96
C GLU A 319 10.72 -21.48 -15.98
N GLY A 320 11.03 -20.65 -16.99
CA GLY A 320 10.06 -19.94 -17.84
C GLY A 320 10.46 -18.49 -18.16
N GLY A 321 11.51 -17.98 -17.52
CA GLY A 321 12.08 -16.68 -17.86
C GLY A 321 11.25 -15.51 -17.35
N CYS A 322 11.82 -14.33 -17.51
CA CYS A 322 11.64 -13.32 -16.50
C CYS A 322 10.58 -12.24 -16.74
N GLY A 323 9.42 -12.55 -17.29
CA GLY A 323 8.50 -11.47 -17.66
C GLY A 323 9.15 -10.35 -18.52
N SER A 324 10.36 -10.53 -19.06
CA SER A 324 11.18 -9.40 -19.45
C SER A 324 10.85 -9.08 -20.90
N GLY A 325 10.43 -7.84 -21.14
CA GLY A 325 11.18 -7.11 -22.15
C GLY A 325 12.65 -7.27 -21.75
N GLY A 326 13.35 -8.22 -22.38
CA GLY A 326 14.77 -8.34 -22.18
C GLY A 326 15.43 -6.99 -22.44
N VAL A 327 16.73 -6.92 -22.20
CA VAL A 327 17.53 -6.13 -23.13
C VAL A 327 17.02 -6.51 -24.54
N VAL A 328 16.76 -5.52 -25.39
CA VAL A 328 16.22 -5.67 -26.77
C VAL A 328 17.07 -6.60 -27.67
N GLY A 329 17.99 -7.38 -27.10
CA GLY A 329 18.97 -8.22 -27.80
C GLY A 329 18.80 -9.74 -27.75
N GLU A 330 18.06 -10.37 -26.81
CA GLU A 330 18.19 -11.86 -26.68
C GLU A 330 16.94 -12.70 -26.35
N GLN A 331 15.72 -12.14 -26.33
CA GLN A 331 14.49 -12.96 -26.42
C GLN A 331 14.02 -12.98 -27.89
N PRO A 332 13.35 -14.04 -28.38
CA PRO A 332 12.76 -14.02 -29.70
C PRO A 332 11.79 -12.82 -29.75
N ASN A 333 12.08 -11.83 -30.58
CA ASN A 333 11.17 -10.71 -30.84
C ASN A 333 9.97 -11.20 -31.68
N VAL A 334 9.47 -12.42 -31.48
CA VAL A 334 8.42 -13.06 -32.26
C VAL A 334 7.40 -13.78 -31.37
N LEU A 335 6.18 -13.95 -31.85
CA LEU A 335 5.06 -14.50 -31.07
C LEU A 335 5.26 -15.98 -30.67
N GLY A 336 5.86 -16.76 -31.58
CA GLY A 336 6.03 -18.21 -31.44
C GLY A 336 4.70 -18.98 -31.48
N CYS A 337 4.80 -20.31 -31.45
CA CYS A 337 3.65 -21.18 -31.21
C CYS A 337 3.67 -21.63 -29.75
N ALA A 338 2.53 -21.56 -29.05
CA ALA A 338 2.44 -22.18 -27.73
C ALA A 338 2.63 -23.70 -27.82
N SER A 339 3.52 -24.23 -26.99
CA SER A 339 3.72 -25.68 -26.84
C SER A 339 2.74 -26.29 -25.83
N ALA A 340 2.35 -25.53 -24.81
CA ALA A 340 1.38 -25.94 -23.80
C ALA A 340 0.70 -24.75 -23.12
N TYR A 341 -0.54 -24.98 -22.66
CA TYR A 341 -1.21 -24.15 -21.68
C TYR A 341 -1.39 -24.94 -20.39
N THR A 342 -1.11 -24.28 -19.27
CA THR A 342 -1.43 -24.81 -17.94
C THR A 342 -2.23 -23.77 -17.17
N ALA A 343 -3.03 -24.23 -16.22
CA ALA A 343 -3.83 -23.36 -15.39
C ALA A 343 -3.86 -23.87 -13.95
N MET A 344 -4.04 -22.94 -13.02
CA MET A 344 -4.06 -23.22 -11.60
C MET A 344 -5.10 -22.37 -10.91
N VAL A 345 -5.74 -22.92 -9.89
CA VAL A 345 -6.58 -22.20 -8.94
C VAL A 345 -5.72 -21.81 -7.75
N HIS A 346 -5.79 -20.55 -7.35
CA HIS A 346 -5.14 -20.00 -6.17
C HIS A 346 -6.18 -19.51 -5.17
N TRP A 347 -5.80 -19.37 -3.91
CA TRP A 347 -6.56 -18.56 -2.97
C TRP A 347 -6.52 -17.08 -3.37
N ARG A 348 -7.51 -16.31 -2.91
CA ARG A 348 -7.55 -14.85 -3.03
C ARG A 348 -6.19 -14.25 -2.68
N GLY A 349 -5.68 -13.36 -3.53
CA GLY A 349 -4.30 -12.87 -3.47
C GLY A 349 -3.39 -13.49 -4.53
N GLY A 350 -3.82 -14.58 -5.19
CA GLY A 350 -3.20 -15.12 -6.40
C GLY A 350 -1.83 -15.78 -6.22
N ALA A 351 -1.33 -15.87 -4.98
CA ALA A 351 0.02 -16.37 -4.67
C ALA A 351 0.01 -17.78 -4.05
N GLN A 352 -1.00 -18.13 -3.24
CA GLN A 352 -1.08 -19.43 -2.59
C GLN A 352 -1.84 -20.43 -3.46
N PRO A 353 -1.20 -21.49 -3.99
CA PRO A 353 -1.87 -22.49 -4.81
C PRO A 353 -2.98 -23.19 -4.03
N TYR A 354 -4.10 -23.43 -4.69
CA TYR A 354 -5.20 -24.25 -4.21
C TYR A 354 -5.25 -25.57 -4.99
N ALA A 355 -5.45 -25.53 -6.30
CA ALA A 355 -5.57 -26.73 -7.14
C ALA A 355 -4.87 -26.55 -8.50
N SER A 356 -4.18 -27.59 -8.98
CA SER A 356 -3.67 -27.63 -10.35
C SER A 356 -4.75 -28.11 -11.32
N LEU A 357 -4.77 -27.59 -12.54
CA LEU A 357 -5.73 -27.97 -13.58
C LEU A 357 -5.04 -28.82 -14.65
N ASP A 358 -4.66 -30.05 -14.28
CA ASP A 358 -3.76 -30.90 -15.08
C ASP A 358 -4.39 -31.46 -16.38
N THR A 359 -5.73 -31.50 -16.47
CA THR A 359 -6.47 -32.02 -17.64
C THR A 359 -7.16 -30.91 -18.44
N LEU A 360 -6.48 -29.77 -18.58
CA LEU A 360 -6.94 -28.63 -19.37
C LEU A 360 -7.14 -29.03 -20.84
N THR A 361 -8.35 -28.83 -21.37
CA THR A 361 -8.72 -29.17 -22.76
C THR A 361 -8.98 -27.96 -23.63
N ALA A 362 -9.35 -26.84 -23.01
CA ALA A 362 -9.50 -25.55 -23.68
C ALA A 362 -9.25 -24.41 -22.70
N CYS A 363 -8.74 -23.30 -23.23
CA CYS A 363 -8.51 -22.08 -22.49
C CYS A 363 -8.82 -20.88 -23.38
N SER A 364 -9.41 -19.84 -22.84
CA SER A 364 -9.50 -18.52 -23.47
C SER A 364 -9.21 -17.45 -22.43
N TRP A 365 -8.55 -16.37 -22.85
CA TRP A 365 -8.34 -15.19 -22.02
C TRP A 365 -8.22 -13.97 -22.91
N SER A 366 -8.60 -12.81 -22.38
CA SER A 366 -8.44 -11.53 -23.06
C SER A 366 -7.60 -10.56 -22.24
N ARG A 367 -7.25 -9.43 -22.87
CA ARG A 367 -6.80 -8.19 -22.22
C ARG A 367 -7.48 -7.05 -22.97
N THR A 368 -8.04 -6.10 -22.24
CA THR A 368 -8.70 -4.93 -22.84
C THR A 368 -8.23 -3.65 -22.16
N ILE A 369 -8.05 -2.58 -22.94
CA ILE A 369 -7.70 -1.28 -22.40
C ILE A 369 -8.91 -0.63 -21.70
N ASN A 370 -8.71 -0.14 -20.48
CA ASN A 370 -9.72 0.55 -19.68
C ASN A 370 -11.00 -0.25 -19.40
N ASP A 371 -10.95 -1.58 -19.53
CA ASP A 371 -12.06 -2.46 -19.21
C ASP A 371 -11.57 -3.76 -18.56
N ILE A 372 -12.49 -4.47 -17.93
CA ILE A 372 -12.23 -5.77 -17.32
C ILE A 372 -12.10 -6.80 -18.43
N SER A 373 -11.01 -7.57 -18.38
CA SER A 373 -10.82 -8.75 -19.22
C SER A 373 -11.36 -10.02 -18.58
N GLU A 374 -11.71 -10.99 -19.42
CA GLU A 374 -12.31 -12.25 -19.02
C GLU A 374 -11.41 -13.43 -19.39
N ALA A 375 -11.53 -14.52 -18.62
CA ALA A 375 -10.92 -15.79 -18.95
C ALA A 375 -11.83 -16.97 -18.66
N SER A 376 -11.65 -18.04 -19.43
CA SER A 376 -12.33 -19.31 -19.26
C SER A 376 -11.38 -20.48 -19.46
N VAL A 377 -11.45 -21.47 -18.56
CA VAL A 377 -10.71 -22.73 -18.71
C VAL A 377 -11.69 -23.89 -18.63
N THR A 378 -11.49 -24.91 -19.47
CA THR A 378 -12.31 -26.13 -19.47
C THR A 378 -11.44 -27.35 -19.21
N ILE A 379 -11.87 -28.14 -18.22
CA ILE A 379 -11.21 -29.34 -17.71
C ILE A 379 -12.08 -30.55 -18.07
N ALA A 380 -11.51 -31.61 -18.62
CA ALA A 380 -12.25 -32.84 -18.91
C ALA A 380 -12.55 -33.62 -17.62
N ALA A 381 -13.81 -33.67 -17.19
CA ALA A 381 -14.21 -34.29 -15.92
C ALA A 381 -13.99 -35.81 -15.87
N GLY A 382 -13.97 -36.48 -17.03
CA GLY A 382 -13.76 -37.92 -17.14
C GLY A 382 -12.34 -38.40 -16.79
N ASP A 383 -11.36 -37.50 -16.84
CA ASP A 383 -9.93 -37.79 -16.62
C ASP A 383 -9.42 -37.26 -15.26
N VAL A 384 -10.32 -36.73 -14.42
CA VAL A 384 -9.98 -36.17 -13.11
C VAL A 384 -10.11 -37.25 -12.03
N SER A 385 -9.13 -37.35 -11.12
CA SER A 385 -9.22 -38.27 -9.98
C SER A 385 -10.38 -37.88 -9.05
N ALA A 386 -10.93 -38.84 -8.30
CA ALA A 386 -12.07 -38.56 -7.39
C ALA A 386 -11.73 -37.46 -6.36
N ASP A 387 -10.49 -37.43 -5.87
CA ASP A 387 -10.01 -36.43 -4.92
C ASP A 387 -9.86 -35.04 -5.57
N CYS A 388 -9.33 -34.97 -6.80
CA CYS A 388 -9.24 -33.72 -7.55
C CYS A 388 -10.63 -33.20 -7.96
N CYS A 389 -11.58 -34.08 -8.27
CA CYS A 389 -12.96 -33.70 -8.56
C CYS A 389 -13.67 -33.12 -7.32
N GLY A 390 -13.39 -33.64 -6.12
CA GLY A 390 -13.87 -33.06 -4.87
C GLY A 390 -13.31 -31.66 -4.64
N GLN A 391 -12.00 -31.49 -4.83
CA GLN A 391 -11.32 -30.20 -4.68
C GLN A 391 -11.80 -29.14 -5.69
N LEU A 392 -12.02 -29.52 -6.95
CA LEU A 392 -12.63 -28.64 -7.96
C LEU A 392 -14.11 -28.33 -7.63
N GLY A 393 -14.79 -29.25 -6.93
CA GLY A 393 -16.11 -29.06 -6.36
C GLY A 393 -16.20 -27.93 -5.34
N ASP A 394 -15.12 -27.74 -4.57
CA ASP A 394 -15.03 -26.77 -3.48
C ASP A 394 -14.46 -25.40 -3.91
N VAL A 395 -14.18 -25.22 -5.21
CA VAL A 395 -13.78 -23.92 -5.77
C VAL A 395 -14.92 -22.92 -5.62
N ALA A 396 -14.80 -22.07 -4.61
CA ALA A 396 -15.73 -20.98 -4.33
C ALA A 396 -15.39 -19.72 -5.15
N PRO A 397 -16.35 -19.15 -5.91
CA PRO A 397 -16.20 -17.86 -6.57
C PRO A 397 -15.81 -16.75 -5.58
N TRP A 398 -14.99 -15.78 -6.02
CA TRP A 398 -14.41 -14.69 -5.22
C TRP A 398 -13.52 -15.10 -4.03
N VAL A 399 -13.53 -16.36 -3.60
CA VAL A 399 -12.55 -16.88 -2.63
C VAL A 399 -11.30 -17.37 -3.36
N HIS A 400 -11.48 -17.91 -4.55
CA HIS A 400 -10.40 -18.42 -5.38
C HIS A 400 -10.22 -17.60 -6.66
N GLU A 401 -8.99 -17.62 -7.15
CA GLU A 401 -8.56 -16.94 -8.38
C GLU A 401 -8.04 -17.97 -9.39
N LEU A 402 -8.29 -17.71 -10.67
CA LEU A 402 -7.76 -18.48 -11.78
C LEU A 402 -6.46 -17.84 -12.26
N THR A 403 -5.46 -18.67 -12.53
CA THR A 403 -4.18 -18.27 -13.12
C THR A 403 -3.92 -19.11 -14.36
N ILE A 404 -3.54 -18.48 -15.47
CA ILE A 404 -3.26 -19.14 -16.74
C ILE A 404 -1.81 -18.88 -17.15
N TYR A 405 -1.14 -19.94 -17.59
CA TYR A 405 0.21 -19.90 -18.11
C TYR A 405 0.26 -20.39 -19.56
N ARG A 406 1.06 -19.72 -20.39
CA ARG A 406 1.44 -20.14 -21.74
C ARG A 406 2.91 -20.52 -21.72
N ASP A 407 3.25 -21.78 -21.96
CA ASP A 407 4.64 -22.28 -21.89
C ASP A 407 5.37 -21.92 -20.57
N GLY A 408 4.65 -21.99 -19.44
CA GLY A 408 5.17 -21.63 -18.12
C GLY A 408 5.17 -20.13 -17.81
N GLU A 409 4.87 -19.28 -18.80
CA GLU A 409 4.74 -17.84 -18.60
C GLU A 409 3.35 -17.44 -18.13
N LEU A 410 3.25 -16.68 -17.04
CA LEU A 410 2.00 -16.10 -16.55
C LEU A 410 1.42 -15.10 -17.55
N VAL A 411 0.24 -15.39 -18.09
CA VAL A 411 -0.43 -14.53 -19.07
C VAL A 411 -1.69 -13.85 -18.54
N TRP A 412 -2.36 -14.45 -17.55
CA TRP A 412 -3.64 -13.94 -17.03
C TRP A 412 -3.88 -14.41 -15.58
N GLN A 413 -4.47 -13.55 -14.74
CA GLN A 413 -4.91 -13.90 -13.40
C GLN A 413 -6.11 -13.05 -12.93
N GLY A 414 -7.02 -13.65 -12.16
CA GLY A 414 -8.09 -12.91 -11.49
C GLY A 414 -9.15 -13.80 -10.81
N PRO A 415 -10.11 -13.20 -10.08
CA PRO A 415 -11.13 -13.92 -9.33
C PRO A 415 -12.03 -14.78 -10.22
N ILE A 416 -12.24 -16.03 -9.78
CA ILE A 416 -13.24 -16.92 -10.38
C ILE A 416 -14.62 -16.36 -10.04
N GLN A 417 -15.45 -16.12 -11.05
CA GLN A 417 -16.79 -15.58 -10.91
C GLN A 417 -17.86 -16.66 -11.09
N ARG A 418 -17.59 -17.68 -11.91
CA ARG A 418 -18.53 -18.77 -12.17
C ARG A 418 -17.82 -20.11 -12.34
N VAL A 419 -18.39 -21.14 -11.75
CA VAL A 419 -17.98 -22.54 -11.91
C VAL A 419 -19.15 -23.31 -12.52
N VAL A 420 -18.94 -23.88 -13.71
CA VAL A 420 -19.96 -24.62 -14.45
C VAL A 420 -19.56 -26.08 -14.52
N MET A 421 -20.28 -26.94 -13.82
CA MET A 421 -20.04 -28.38 -13.80
C MET A 421 -21.02 -29.11 -14.72
N ARG A 422 -20.49 -29.92 -15.62
CA ARG A 422 -21.22 -30.88 -16.46
C ARG A 422 -20.70 -32.29 -16.17
N ARG A 423 -21.34 -33.31 -16.76
CA ARG A 423 -20.93 -34.72 -16.56
C ARG A 423 -19.52 -35.02 -17.09
N ASP A 424 -19.10 -34.31 -18.13
CA ASP A 424 -17.89 -34.55 -18.91
C ASP A 424 -16.91 -33.37 -18.86
N ALA A 425 -17.31 -32.22 -18.32
CA ALA A 425 -16.48 -31.03 -18.27
C ALA A 425 -16.76 -30.14 -17.05
N ILE A 426 -15.71 -29.51 -16.53
CA ILE A 426 -15.80 -28.41 -15.58
C ILE A 426 -15.24 -27.17 -16.27
N THR A 427 -16.01 -26.08 -16.29
CA THR A 427 -15.59 -24.79 -16.83
C THR A 427 -15.48 -23.77 -15.70
N LEU A 428 -14.32 -23.14 -15.55
CA LEU A 428 -14.11 -22.01 -14.66
C LEU A 428 -14.13 -20.74 -15.51
N GLU A 429 -14.91 -19.75 -15.09
CA GLU A 429 -14.96 -18.43 -15.72
C GLU A 429 -14.58 -17.38 -14.69
N ALA A 430 -13.69 -16.49 -15.09
CA ALA A 430 -13.04 -15.53 -14.22
C ALA A 430 -12.94 -14.17 -14.91
N ALA A 431 -12.89 -13.11 -14.10
CA ALA A 431 -12.56 -11.76 -14.54
C ALA A 431 -11.20 -11.38 -13.97
N ASP A 432 -10.51 -10.44 -14.59
CA ASP A 432 -9.19 -10.03 -14.10
C ASP A 432 -9.25 -9.32 -12.75
N VAL A 433 -8.08 -9.05 -12.17
CA VAL A 433 -7.95 -8.42 -10.85
C VAL A 433 -8.54 -7.01 -10.73
N PHE A 434 -8.85 -6.32 -11.84
CA PHE A 434 -9.55 -5.03 -11.77
C PHE A 434 -10.99 -5.21 -11.26
N SER A 435 -11.60 -6.38 -11.47
CA SER A 435 -12.99 -6.64 -11.07
C SER A 435 -13.25 -6.46 -9.58
N TRP A 436 -12.22 -6.56 -8.73
CA TRP A 436 -12.31 -6.23 -7.30
C TRP A 436 -12.79 -4.79 -7.06
N PHE A 437 -12.42 -3.86 -7.93
CA PHE A 437 -12.77 -2.44 -7.79
C PHE A 437 -14.21 -2.12 -8.15
N ASP A 438 -14.87 -2.98 -8.93
CA ASP A 438 -16.31 -2.90 -9.21
C ASP A 438 -17.17 -3.40 -8.03
N HIS A 439 -16.52 -3.92 -6.99
CA HIS A 439 -17.13 -4.32 -5.73
C HIS A 439 -16.60 -3.53 -4.52
N LEU A 440 -15.73 -2.55 -4.74
CA LEU A 440 -15.14 -1.73 -3.70
C LEU A 440 -15.75 -0.32 -3.71
N VAL A 441 -16.57 -0.01 -2.71
CA VAL A 441 -17.15 1.32 -2.55
C VAL A 441 -16.07 2.29 -2.06
N ASN A 442 -15.96 3.44 -2.71
CA ASN A 442 -15.10 4.51 -2.28
C ASN A 442 -15.57 5.14 -0.97
N THR A 443 -14.70 5.18 0.02
CA THR A 443 -14.94 5.81 1.33
C THR A 443 -14.06 7.05 1.56
N PHE A 444 -13.25 7.44 0.58
CA PHE A 444 -12.31 8.56 0.70
C PHE A 444 -12.72 9.75 -0.18
N HIS A 445 -12.38 10.95 0.29
CA HIS A 445 -12.64 12.15 -0.50
C HIS A 445 -11.70 12.19 -1.70
N VAL A 446 -12.27 12.38 -2.88
CA VAL A 446 -11.53 12.67 -4.12
C VAL A 446 -11.19 14.15 -4.13
N ARG A 447 -10.08 14.52 -3.49
CA ARG A 447 -9.56 15.90 -3.45
C ARG A 447 -8.03 15.93 -3.51
N TYR A 448 -7.51 16.13 -4.71
CA TYR A 448 -6.08 16.13 -5.07
C TYR A 448 -5.70 17.49 -5.66
N ILE A 449 -5.75 18.55 -4.84
CA ILE A 449 -5.62 19.94 -5.31
C ILE A 449 -4.29 20.60 -4.89
N SER A 450 -3.73 20.23 -3.75
CA SER A 450 -2.54 20.87 -3.18
C SER A 450 -1.26 20.37 -3.85
N ALA A 451 -0.23 21.21 -3.93
CA ALA A 451 1.11 20.77 -4.33
C ALA A 451 1.77 19.88 -3.27
N THR A 452 1.45 20.10 -2.00
CA THR A 452 1.94 19.32 -0.86
C THR A 452 0.96 18.20 -0.52
N PRO A 453 1.45 16.98 -0.19
CA PRO A 453 0.59 15.90 0.27
C PRO A 453 -0.05 16.23 1.62
N ASP A 454 -1.30 15.81 1.80
CA ASP A 454 -1.95 15.77 3.11
C ASP A 454 -1.53 14.52 3.90
N ALA A 455 -2.10 14.33 5.11
CA ALA A 455 -1.81 13.17 5.96
C ALA A 455 -2.16 11.82 5.32
N GLN A 456 -2.98 11.82 4.27
CA GLN A 456 -3.40 10.64 3.51
C GLN A 456 -2.62 10.52 2.18
N GLY A 457 -1.61 11.36 1.97
CA GLY A 457 -0.79 11.38 0.77
C GLY A 457 -1.48 12.00 -0.45
N ARG A 458 -2.65 12.65 -0.31
CA ARG A 458 -3.34 13.27 -1.46
C ARG A 458 -2.67 14.59 -1.81
N ARG A 459 -2.29 14.73 -3.08
CA ARG A 459 -1.78 15.96 -3.72
C ARG A 459 -2.06 15.93 -5.21
N ARG A 460 -2.04 17.10 -5.85
CA ARG A 460 -1.98 17.20 -7.31
C ARG A 460 -0.74 16.46 -7.82
N GLY A 461 -0.88 15.76 -8.94
CA GLY A 461 0.15 14.89 -9.48
C GLY A 461 -0.27 14.30 -10.83
N PRO A 462 0.58 13.51 -11.47
CA PRO A 462 0.17 12.72 -12.64
C PRO A 462 -1.11 11.93 -12.32
N ILE A 463 -2.02 11.79 -13.29
CA ILE A 463 -3.29 11.08 -13.06
C ILE A 463 -3.08 9.64 -12.58
N THR A 464 -1.98 9.01 -13.02
CA THR A 464 -1.51 7.69 -12.61
C THR A 464 -1.16 7.61 -11.12
N TYR A 465 -0.56 8.66 -10.55
CA TYR A 465 -0.30 8.78 -9.12
C TYR A 465 -1.60 8.93 -8.32
N ILE A 466 -2.52 9.76 -8.84
CA ILE A 466 -3.81 9.99 -8.21
C ILE A 466 -4.61 8.68 -8.14
N ALA A 467 -4.62 7.91 -9.23
CA ALA A 467 -5.16 6.55 -9.33
C ALA A 467 -4.56 5.61 -8.29
N GLU A 468 -3.24 5.42 -8.29
CA GLU A 468 -2.54 4.56 -7.35
C GLU A 468 -2.83 4.93 -5.88
N ASN A 469 -2.71 6.22 -5.53
CA ASN A 469 -2.95 6.66 -4.16
C ASN A 469 -4.42 6.47 -3.75
N HIS A 470 -5.38 6.66 -4.67
CA HIS A 470 -6.79 6.49 -4.35
C HIS A 470 -7.17 5.02 -4.16
N ILE A 471 -6.57 4.12 -4.95
CA ILE A 471 -6.68 2.66 -4.77
C ILE A 471 -6.11 2.28 -3.40
N ARG A 472 -4.90 2.73 -3.08
CA ARG A 472 -4.24 2.47 -1.79
C ARG A 472 -5.08 2.90 -0.60
N LEU A 473 -5.68 4.09 -0.65
CA LEU A 473 -6.53 4.59 0.44
C LEU A 473 -7.73 3.65 0.68
N ASN A 474 -8.45 3.28 -0.38
CA ASN A 474 -9.61 2.42 -0.27
C ASN A 474 -9.28 0.96 0.12
N LEU A 475 -8.05 0.50 -0.11
CA LEU A 475 -7.61 -0.86 0.25
C LEU A 475 -6.89 -0.98 1.60
N GLN A 476 -6.22 0.07 2.09
CA GLN A 476 -5.41 -0.02 3.33
C GLN A 476 -5.99 0.75 4.53
N ALA A 477 -6.75 1.82 4.28
CA ALA A 477 -7.15 2.74 5.33
C ALA A 477 -8.62 2.58 5.76
N PHE A 478 -9.30 1.54 5.27
CA PHE A 478 -10.67 1.22 5.67
C PHE A 478 -10.69 0.36 6.93
N GLN A 479 -11.39 0.82 7.97
CA GLN A 479 -11.35 0.26 9.33
C GLN A 479 -11.98 -1.13 9.50
N LEU A 480 -12.68 -1.65 8.47
CA LEU A 480 -13.47 -2.89 8.56
C LEU A 480 -13.00 -4.00 7.62
N ALA A 481 -11.87 -3.84 6.93
CA ALA A 481 -11.34 -4.85 6.02
C ALA A 481 -9.87 -5.15 6.31
N ASP A 482 -9.43 -6.38 5.98
CA ASP A 482 -8.02 -6.72 5.92
C ASP A 482 -7.30 -5.77 4.95
N VAL A 483 -6.10 -5.33 5.32
CA VAL A 483 -5.25 -4.46 4.48
C VAL A 483 -4.94 -5.19 3.18
N ASP A 484 -5.32 -4.59 2.05
CA ASP A 484 -5.12 -5.16 0.71
C ASP A 484 -5.61 -6.61 0.59
N TYR A 485 -6.86 -6.86 1.01
CA TYR A 485 -7.51 -8.16 0.86
C TYR A 485 -7.48 -8.77 -0.56
N PRO A 486 -7.44 -8.01 -1.68
CA PRO A 486 -7.26 -8.58 -3.01
C PRO A 486 -5.79 -8.61 -3.42
N GLY A 487 -4.81 -8.33 -2.56
CA GLY A 487 -3.37 -8.46 -2.80
C GLY A 487 -2.88 -7.80 -4.09
N ILE A 488 -3.40 -6.62 -4.45
CA ILE A 488 -3.12 -5.98 -5.76
C ILE A 488 -2.11 -4.84 -5.64
N LEU A 489 -1.95 -4.23 -4.46
CA LEU A 489 -1.09 -3.05 -4.29
C LEU A 489 0.38 -3.29 -4.71
N PRO A 490 1.02 -4.43 -4.40
CA PRO A 490 2.38 -4.71 -4.85
C PRO A 490 2.52 -4.85 -6.37
N TYR A 491 1.41 -5.02 -7.08
CA TYR A 491 1.35 -5.31 -8.51
C TYR A 491 0.87 -4.11 -9.33
N ILE A 492 0.64 -2.95 -8.71
CA ILE A 492 0.37 -1.71 -9.43
C ILE A 492 1.67 -1.22 -10.07
N VAL A 493 1.66 -1.10 -11.39
CA VAL A 493 2.80 -0.61 -12.17
C VAL A 493 2.47 0.76 -12.73
N ARG A 494 3.11 1.79 -12.18
CA ARG A 494 2.90 3.18 -12.57
C ARG A 494 3.90 3.65 -13.62
N ARG A 495 3.44 4.28 -14.71
CA ARG A 495 4.30 4.98 -15.67
C ARG A 495 3.89 6.43 -15.84
N ASP A 496 4.72 7.34 -15.32
CA ASP A 496 4.44 8.78 -15.36
C ASP A 496 5.14 9.53 -16.48
N THR A 497 5.95 8.85 -17.29
CA THR A 497 6.79 9.51 -18.29
C THR A 497 5.95 10.38 -19.22
N GLY A 498 6.24 11.68 -19.26
CA GLY A 498 5.52 12.65 -20.09
C GLY A 498 4.19 13.15 -19.50
N LEU A 499 3.80 12.74 -18.29
CA LEU A 499 2.55 13.18 -17.66
C LEU A 499 2.76 14.40 -16.77
N PHE A 500 1.88 15.39 -16.94
CA PHE A 500 1.89 16.61 -16.15
C PHE A 500 1.05 16.46 -14.87
N PRO A 501 1.40 17.19 -13.78
CA PRO A 501 0.57 17.23 -12.59
C PRO A 501 -0.79 17.88 -12.87
N ILE A 502 -1.87 17.15 -12.59
CA ILE A 502 -3.23 17.67 -12.65
C ILE A 502 -3.84 17.75 -11.26
N LYS A 503 -4.86 18.59 -11.11
CA LYS A 503 -5.77 18.54 -9.96
C LYS A 503 -6.93 17.59 -10.27
N VAL A 504 -7.38 16.83 -9.29
CA VAL A 504 -8.60 16.02 -9.40
C VAL A 504 -9.46 16.28 -8.17
N GLU A 505 -10.71 16.65 -8.43
CA GLU A 505 -11.72 16.83 -7.42
C GLU A 505 -13.06 16.36 -7.99
N LYS A 506 -13.96 15.83 -7.14
CA LYS A 506 -15.25 15.33 -7.62
C LYS A 506 -16.06 16.44 -8.28
N ASP A 507 -16.35 17.51 -7.55
CA ASP A 507 -17.28 18.56 -7.98
C ASP A 507 -16.64 19.96 -8.06
N GLY A 508 -15.34 20.09 -7.75
CA GLY A 508 -14.60 21.35 -7.73
C GLY A 508 -15.08 22.36 -6.68
N SER A 509 -16.03 21.96 -5.84
CA SER A 509 -16.66 22.81 -4.83
C SER A 509 -15.95 22.67 -3.47
N SER A 510 -16.38 23.44 -2.46
CA SER A 510 -15.94 23.25 -1.07
C SER A 510 -16.66 22.08 -0.37
N ASN A 511 -17.47 21.30 -1.10
CA ASN A 511 -18.24 20.19 -0.54
C ASN A 511 -17.32 19.06 -0.09
N GLN A 512 -17.42 18.72 1.20
CA GLN A 512 -16.58 17.70 1.82
C GLN A 512 -17.26 16.33 1.84
N THR A 513 -18.29 16.08 1.02
CA THR A 513 -18.90 14.75 0.97
C THR A 513 -18.04 13.76 0.19
N VAL A 514 -17.93 12.54 0.70
CA VAL A 514 -17.34 11.40 -0.04
C VAL A 514 -18.12 11.19 -1.35
N TRP A 515 -17.39 10.94 -2.44
CA TRP A 515 -18.00 10.42 -3.64
C TRP A 515 -18.33 8.94 -3.44
N THR A 516 -19.55 8.65 -2.98
CA THR A 516 -20.03 7.28 -2.85
C THR A 516 -20.26 6.69 -4.24
N GLU A 517 -19.26 5.94 -4.72
CA GLU A 517 -19.29 5.18 -5.95
C GLU A 517 -18.37 3.96 -5.83
N TYR A 518 -18.47 2.99 -6.72
CA TYR A 518 -17.45 1.96 -6.90
C TYR A 518 -16.14 2.57 -7.39
N LEU A 519 -15.03 2.07 -6.85
CA LEU A 519 -13.69 2.52 -7.21
C LEU A 519 -13.42 2.31 -8.71
N GLY A 520 -13.93 1.23 -9.29
CA GLY A 520 -13.83 0.97 -10.73
C GLY A 520 -14.49 2.06 -11.58
N ASP A 521 -15.66 2.55 -11.17
CA ASP A 521 -16.37 3.64 -11.86
C ASP A 521 -15.64 4.99 -11.74
N ILE A 522 -15.01 5.25 -10.59
CA ILE A 522 -14.13 6.41 -10.41
C ILE A 522 -12.93 6.35 -11.37
N LEU A 523 -12.26 5.19 -11.47
CA LEU A 523 -11.13 5.01 -12.39
C LEU A 523 -11.56 5.12 -13.85
N ARG A 524 -12.74 4.59 -14.21
CA ARG A 524 -13.33 4.77 -15.55
C ARG A 524 -13.66 6.23 -15.85
N GLU A 525 -14.16 7.01 -14.89
CA GLU A 525 -14.35 8.45 -15.06
C GLU A 525 -13.01 9.18 -15.31
N TRP A 526 -11.92 8.74 -14.67
CA TRP A 526 -10.60 9.35 -14.84
C TRP A 526 -9.94 9.06 -16.18
N THR A 527 -10.46 8.12 -16.97
CA THR A 527 -10.03 7.93 -18.38
C THR A 527 -10.28 9.18 -19.23
N LYS A 528 -11.38 9.91 -18.93
CA LYS A 528 -11.71 11.21 -19.53
C LYS A 528 -10.69 12.30 -19.21
N ARG A 529 -9.85 12.09 -18.18
CA ARG A 529 -8.75 12.98 -17.76
C ARG A 529 -7.37 12.46 -18.17
N GLY A 530 -7.31 11.43 -19.01
CA GLY A 530 -6.06 10.92 -19.58
C GLY A 530 -5.49 9.67 -18.90
N LEU A 531 -6.15 9.11 -17.88
CA LEU A 531 -5.77 7.81 -17.34
C LEU A 531 -5.99 6.72 -18.40
N THR A 532 -5.03 5.83 -18.54
CA THR A 532 -5.25 4.52 -19.16
C THR A 532 -4.81 3.43 -18.21
N TRP A 533 -5.49 2.29 -18.27
CA TRP A 533 -5.13 1.14 -17.46
C TRP A 533 -5.39 -0.18 -18.19
N THR A 534 -4.62 -1.21 -17.81
CA THR A 534 -4.74 -2.57 -18.35
C THR A 534 -4.20 -3.54 -17.31
N THR A 535 -4.79 -4.72 -17.22
CA THR A 535 -4.34 -5.83 -16.40
C THR A 535 -3.49 -6.80 -17.23
N VAL A 536 -2.36 -7.26 -16.69
CA VAL A 536 -1.51 -8.29 -17.29
C VAL A 536 -1.08 -9.26 -16.20
N GLY A 537 -1.60 -10.49 -16.24
CA GLY A 537 -1.53 -11.37 -15.08
C GLY A 537 -2.18 -10.67 -13.88
N ARG A 538 -1.42 -10.48 -12.79
CA ARG A 538 -1.86 -9.71 -11.62
C ARG A 538 -1.59 -8.21 -11.71
N SER A 539 -0.74 -7.79 -12.64
CA SER A 539 -0.27 -6.41 -12.67
C SER A 539 -1.32 -5.46 -13.22
N LEU A 540 -1.62 -4.40 -12.47
CA LEU A 540 -2.42 -3.28 -12.93
C LEU A 540 -1.49 -2.18 -13.45
N LEU A 541 -1.42 -2.03 -14.76
CA LEU A 541 -0.59 -1.01 -15.40
C LEU A 541 -1.34 0.31 -15.49
N LEU A 542 -0.93 1.32 -14.72
CA LEU A 542 -1.46 2.68 -14.76
C LEU A 542 -0.57 3.57 -15.63
N ARG A 543 -1.14 4.14 -16.69
CA ARG A 543 -0.43 4.92 -17.71
C ARG A 543 -1.21 6.17 -18.12
N GLY A 544 -0.56 7.03 -18.88
CA GLY A 544 -1.26 8.05 -19.67
C GLY A 544 -1.57 7.56 -21.08
N ARG A 545 -2.10 8.45 -21.91
CA ARG A 545 -2.38 8.12 -23.32
C ARG A 545 -1.10 8.00 -24.13
N HIS A 546 -1.03 7.00 -24.99
CA HIS A 546 0.03 6.89 -25.99
C HIS A 546 -0.30 7.76 -27.20
N THR A 547 0.73 8.46 -27.67
CA THR A 547 0.69 9.33 -28.85
C THR A 547 1.65 8.77 -29.91
N THR A 548 1.69 9.38 -31.09
CA THR A 548 2.69 9.07 -32.13
C THR A 548 4.13 9.35 -31.72
N GLN A 549 4.37 10.04 -30.60
CA GLN A 549 5.71 10.19 -30.03
C GLN A 549 6.15 8.97 -29.20
N ALA A 550 5.21 8.12 -28.78
CA ALA A 550 5.54 6.90 -28.06
C ALA A 550 6.30 5.94 -28.99
N ARG A 551 7.29 5.24 -28.44
CA ARG A 551 8.03 4.20 -29.16
C ARG A 551 7.07 3.07 -29.51
N ALA A 552 7.06 2.64 -30.77
CA ALA A 552 6.31 1.45 -31.17
C ALA A 552 6.91 0.20 -30.51
N THR A 553 6.04 -0.61 -29.92
CA THR A 553 6.37 -1.90 -29.31
C THR A 553 6.74 -2.92 -30.37
N ALA A 554 5.98 -2.93 -31.47
CA ALA A 554 6.21 -3.81 -32.60
C ALA A 554 5.80 -3.12 -33.91
N ARG A 555 6.30 -3.67 -35.01
CA ARG A 555 5.92 -3.28 -36.36
C ARG A 555 5.39 -4.50 -37.10
N LEU A 556 4.11 -4.47 -37.46
CA LEU A 556 3.43 -5.55 -38.16
C LEU A 556 3.25 -5.23 -39.65
N THR A 557 3.22 -6.26 -40.48
CA THR A 557 2.78 -6.21 -41.87
C THR A 557 1.58 -7.13 -42.04
N LEU A 558 0.92 -7.09 -43.20
CA LEU A 558 -0.17 -8.04 -43.49
C LEU A 558 0.27 -9.51 -43.47
N ASP A 559 1.55 -9.79 -43.76
CA ASP A 559 2.10 -11.15 -43.71
C ASP A 559 2.12 -11.72 -42.29
N HIS A 560 2.07 -10.87 -41.27
CA HIS A 560 1.99 -11.29 -39.87
C HIS A 560 0.57 -11.64 -39.41
N PHE A 561 -0.40 -11.68 -40.32
CA PHE A 561 -1.77 -12.11 -40.06
C PHE A 561 -2.12 -13.33 -40.91
N ALA A 562 -2.60 -14.39 -40.27
CA ALA A 562 -3.21 -15.52 -40.93
C ALA A 562 -4.73 -15.29 -41.00
N GLY A 563 -5.27 -15.10 -42.19
CA GLY A 563 -6.67 -14.76 -42.43
C GLY A 563 -6.85 -13.32 -42.94
N ASP A 564 -8.07 -12.97 -43.32
CA ASP A 564 -8.37 -11.62 -43.80
C ASP A 564 -8.55 -10.67 -42.62
N ILE A 565 -7.91 -9.50 -42.68
CA ILE A 565 -8.14 -8.41 -41.73
C ILE A 565 -9.10 -7.37 -42.31
N GLU A 566 -9.83 -6.69 -41.44
CA GLU A 566 -10.72 -5.60 -41.84
C GLU A 566 -10.06 -4.26 -41.55
N VAL A 567 -9.92 -3.44 -42.59
CA VAL A 567 -9.52 -2.03 -42.45
C VAL A 567 -10.75 -1.15 -42.61
N ILE A 568 -11.18 -0.56 -41.51
CA ILE A 568 -12.44 0.16 -41.42
C ILE A 568 -12.15 1.65 -41.31
N LYS A 569 -12.62 2.43 -42.29
CA LYS A 569 -12.74 3.89 -42.16
C LYS A 569 -14.03 4.18 -41.42
N ASP A 570 -13.96 4.34 -40.09
CA ASP A 570 -15.17 4.40 -39.27
C ASP A 570 -15.68 5.84 -39.10
N GLY A 571 -16.59 6.23 -40.00
CA GLY A 571 -17.26 7.53 -39.95
C GLY A 571 -18.13 7.76 -38.71
N ARG A 572 -18.50 6.70 -37.97
CA ARG A 572 -19.29 6.81 -36.73
C ARG A 572 -18.46 7.40 -35.60
N GLU A 573 -17.15 7.13 -35.61
CA GLU A 573 -16.20 7.64 -34.61
C GLU A 573 -15.57 8.98 -35.00
N GLY A 574 -15.89 9.51 -36.19
CA GLY A 574 -15.38 10.79 -36.68
C GLY A 574 -15.85 11.99 -35.85
N GLY A 575 -14.96 12.95 -35.62
CA GLY A 575 -15.23 14.13 -34.80
C GLY A 575 -14.40 15.31 -35.28
N THR A 576 -15.05 16.42 -35.63
CA THR A 576 -14.36 17.65 -36.05
C THR A 576 -14.33 18.69 -34.95
N TYR A 577 -15.26 18.60 -33.99
CA TYR A 577 -15.41 19.57 -32.91
C TYR A 577 -15.83 18.88 -31.61
N GLY A 578 -15.08 19.12 -30.55
CA GLY A 578 -15.29 18.57 -29.22
C GLY A 578 -15.97 19.58 -28.32
N TRP A 579 -16.93 19.11 -27.54
CA TRP A 579 -17.59 19.84 -26.48
C TRP A 579 -17.36 19.10 -25.17
N ALA A 580 -16.99 19.82 -24.13
CA ALA A 580 -17.00 19.31 -22.76
C ALA A 580 -17.91 20.17 -21.91
N THR A 581 -18.66 19.53 -21.03
CA THR A 581 -19.59 20.22 -20.15
C THR A 581 -19.57 19.66 -18.73
N SER A 582 -19.72 20.54 -17.74
CA SER A 582 -20.07 20.17 -16.37
C SER A 582 -21.59 20.07 -16.15
N GLN A 583 -22.41 20.37 -17.17
CA GLN A 583 -23.86 20.25 -17.07
C GLN A 583 -24.28 18.78 -16.90
N GLN A 584 -25.06 18.52 -15.86
CA GLN A 584 -25.69 17.24 -15.63
C GLN A 584 -27.04 17.17 -16.36
N SER A 585 -27.49 15.95 -16.68
CA SER A 585 -28.73 15.75 -17.46
C SER A 585 -29.99 16.27 -16.77
N GLN A 586 -29.99 16.30 -15.44
CA GLN A 586 -31.14 16.75 -14.63
C GLN A 586 -30.93 18.14 -14.01
N ASN A 587 -29.70 18.51 -13.68
CA ASN A 587 -29.36 19.82 -13.16
C ASN A 587 -28.49 20.59 -14.17
N ILE A 588 -29.13 21.52 -14.90
CA ILE A 588 -28.49 22.32 -15.96
C ILE A 588 -28.22 23.77 -15.53
N SER A 589 -28.57 24.17 -14.30
CA SER A 589 -28.52 25.59 -13.89
C SER A 589 -27.10 26.14 -13.77
N ASP A 590 -26.12 25.30 -13.40
CA ASP A 590 -24.79 25.75 -12.96
C ASP A 590 -23.62 25.15 -13.77
N GLY A 591 -23.90 24.43 -14.86
CA GLY A 591 -22.85 23.79 -15.65
C GLY A 591 -22.30 24.66 -16.78
N ARG A 592 -20.97 24.66 -16.91
CA ARG A 592 -20.23 25.33 -17.98
C ARG A 592 -20.03 24.39 -19.16
N THR A 593 -20.09 24.92 -20.37
CA THR A 593 -19.77 24.19 -21.60
C THR A 593 -18.68 24.93 -22.37
N VAL A 594 -17.62 24.21 -22.75
CA VAL A 594 -16.53 24.71 -23.59
C VAL A 594 -16.39 23.78 -24.78
N GLY A 595 -15.99 24.31 -25.93
CA GLY A 595 -15.68 23.48 -27.07
C GLY A 595 -14.47 23.97 -27.84
N THR A 596 -13.85 23.05 -28.55
CA THR A 596 -12.64 23.24 -29.35
C THR A 596 -12.66 22.30 -30.53
N GLY A 597 -11.96 22.64 -31.60
CA GLY A 597 -11.92 21.80 -32.80
C GLY A 597 -11.75 22.59 -34.07
N ARG A 598 -11.88 21.88 -35.19
CA ARG A 598 -11.71 22.41 -36.53
C ARG A 598 -13.07 22.84 -37.07
N THR A 599 -13.12 24.06 -37.59
CA THR A 599 -14.29 24.57 -38.32
C THR A 599 -13.98 24.62 -39.81
N ARG A 600 -15.00 24.49 -40.67
CA ARG A 600 -14.88 24.51 -42.15
C ARG A 600 -14.00 23.39 -42.72
N THR A 601 -14.12 22.19 -42.16
CA THR A 601 -13.45 20.99 -42.68
C THR A 601 -14.25 20.38 -43.85
N ALA A 602 -13.63 19.48 -44.62
CA ALA A 602 -14.33 18.72 -45.66
C ALA A 602 -15.45 17.80 -45.09
N TYR A 603 -15.36 17.44 -43.80
CA TYR A 603 -16.36 16.62 -43.10
C TYR A 603 -17.54 17.45 -42.54
N GLY A 604 -17.50 18.77 -42.64
CA GLY A 604 -18.49 19.64 -42.00
C GLY A 604 -18.28 19.71 -40.48
N ARG A 605 -19.39 19.70 -39.72
CA ARG A 605 -19.40 19.73 -38.25
C ARG A 605 -19.90 18.39 -37.71
N LEU A 606 -19.00 17.62 -37.12
CA LEU A 606 -19.24 16.39 -36.38
C LEU A 606 -18.89 16.66 -34.91
N ASP A 607 -19.91 16.85 -34.08
CA ASP A 607 -19.74 17.19 -32.66
C ASP A 607 -19.59 15.93 -31.80
N VAL A 608 -18.58 15.94 -30.93
CA VAL A 608 -18.44 14.97 -29.83
C VAL A 608 -18.71 15.70 -28.52
N LEU A 609 -19.49 15.11 -27.61
CA LEU A 609 -19.82 15.72 -26.32
C LEU A 609 -19.36 14.82 -25.18
N VAL A 610 -18.47 15.34 -24.33
CA VAL A 610 -18.07 14.72 -23.07
C VAL A 610 -18.72 15.46 -21.90
N ARG A 611 -19.32 14.70 -20.99
CA ARG A 611 -19.85 15.22 -19.72
C ARG A 611 -18.89 14.81 -18.61
N LEU A 612 -18.36 15.80 -17.91
CA LEU A 612 -17.60 15.60 -16.68
C LEU A 612 -18.58 15.62 -15.50
N GLN A 613 -18.32 14.79 -14.50
CA GLN A 613 -19.11 14.82 -13.25
C GLN A 613 -18.75 16.01 -12.33
N GLU A 614 -17.77 16.83 -12.71
CA GLU A 614 -17.29 17.97 -11.92
C GLU A 614 -18.13 19.23 -12.14
N GLU A 615 -18.82 19.72 -11.11
CA GLU A 615 -19.70 20.91 -11.19
C GLU A 615 -18.91 22.20 -11.51
N ASP A 616 -17.78 22.43 -10.81
CA ASP A 616 -16.93 23.63 -10.92
C ASP A 616 -15.70 23.45 -11.84
N ALA A 617 -15.79 22.60 -12.87
CA ALA A 617 -14.70 22.39 -13.82
C ALA A 617 -14.25 23.71 -14.49
N SER A 618 -12.94 24.00 -14.47
CA SER A 618 -12.45 25.24 -15.06
C SER A 618 -12.57 25.22 -16.58
N ALA A 619 -12.50 26.40 -17.22
CA ALA A 619 -12.49 26.50 -18.68
C ALA A 619 -11.39 25.65 -19.32
N ALA A 620 -10.22 25.59 -18.66
CA ALA A 620 -9.06 24.86 -19.13
C ALA A 620 -9.27 23.36 -18.97
N ASP A 621 -9.84 22.92 -17.84
CA ASP A 621 -10.16 21.50 -17.59
C ASP A 621 -11.17 20.98 -18.64
N LEU A 622 -12.24 21.76 -18.90
CA LEU A 622 -13.22 21.43 -19.93
C LEU A 622 -12.61 21.48 -21.34
N ARG A 623 -11.75 22.46 -21.64
CA ARG A 623 -11.09 22.53 -22.95
C ARG A 623 -10.17 21.34 -23.19
N ALA A 624 -9.42 20.91 -22.17
CA ALA A 624 -8.62 19.69 -22.23
C ALA A 624 -9.49 18.45 -22.45
N ALA A 625 -10.59 18.28 -21.71
CA ALA A 625 -11.52 17.17 -21.91
C ALA A 625 -12.18 17.20 -23.32
N ALA A 626 -12.46 18.38 -23.86
CA ALA A 626 -13.01 18.54 -25.22
C ALA A 626 -11.98 18.19 -26.29
N LEU A 627 -10.71 18.60 -26.12
CA LEU A 627 -9.59 18.20 -26.99
C LEU A 627 -9.40 16.69 -26.98
N ASP A 628 -9.40 16.12 -25.78
CA ASP A 628 -9.28 14.70 -25.54
C ASP A 628 -10.40 13.90 -26.21
N ALA A 629 -11.62 14.44 -26.24
CA ALA A 629 -12.76 13.80 -26.87
C ALA A 629 -12.63 13.67 -28.40
N ILE A 630 -11.90 14.58 -29.06
CA ILE A 630 -11.72 14.60 -30.52
C ILE A 630 -10.36 14.09 -30.97
N ALA A 631 -9.48 13.74 -30.03
CA ALA A 631 -8.18 13.17 -30.31
C ALA A 631 -8.30 11.88 -31.14
N GLY A 632 -7.52 11.76 -32.22
CA GLY A 632 -7.60 10.62 -33.15
C GLY A 632 -8.90 10.50 -33.97
N ARG A 633 -9.87 11.42 -33.83
CA ARG A 633 -11.14 11.39 -34.57
C ARG A 633 -11.15 12.25 -35.85
N TYR A 634 -10.07 13.00 -36.09
CA TYR A 634 -9.86 13.83 -37.28
C TYR A 634 -8.45 13.62 -37.89
N PRO A 635 -8.33 13.28 -39.19
CA PRO A 635 -9.41 12.87 -40.09
C PRO A 635 -10.14 11.62 -39.57
N VAL A 636 -11.25 11.23 -40.21
CA VAL A 636 -12.04 10.06 -39.76
C VAL A 636 -11.12 8.86 -39.49
N PRO A 637 -11.26 8.22 -38.32
CA PRO A 637 -10.31 7.21 -37.86
C PRO A 637 -10.30 5.97 -38.74
N LEU A 638 -9.12 5.36 -38.84
CA LEU A 638 -8.91 4.01 -39.36
C LEU A 638 -8.85 3.04 -38.19
N VAL A 639 -9.72 2.03 -38.18
CA VAL A 639 -9.73 0.93 -37.22
C VAL A 639 -9.28 -0.33 -37.94
N ILE A 640 -8.41 -1.11 -37.31
CA ILE A 640 -8.02 -2.44 -37.81
C ILE A 640 -8.66 -3.47 -36.90
N ASN A 641 -9.52 -4.28 -37.47
CA ASN A 641 -10.17 -5.38 -36.79
C ASN A 641 -9.64 -6.70 -37.35
N VAL A 642 -9.30 -7.63 -36.46
CA VAL A 642 -8.90 -8.99 -36.79
C VAL A 642 -10.06 -9.89 -36.37
N PRO A 643 -10.94 -10.30 -37.29
CA PRO A 643 -12.11 -11.10 -36.92
C PRO A 643 -11.71 -12.49 -36.41
N ASP A 644 -12.63 -13.24 -35.78
CA ASP A 644 -12.37 -14.55 -35.13
C ASP A 644 -11.74 -15.63 -36.04
N ASN A 645 -11.85 -15.47 -37.36
CA ASN A 645 -11.25 -16.36 -38.35
C ASN A 645 -9.82 -15.94 -38.76
N ALA A 646 -9.33 -14.80 -38.27
CA ALA A 646 -7.98 -14.29 -38.47
C ALA A 646 -7.20 -14.23 -37.14
N GLN A 647 -5.87 -14.21 -37.23
CA GLN A 647 -4.99 -14.20 -36.06
C GLN A 647 -3.59 -13.72 -36.43
N LEU A 648 -2.79 -13.36 -35.45
CA LEU A 648 -1.35 -13.19 -35.63
C LEU A 648 -0.68 -14.51 -35.98
N THR A 649 0.28 -14.47 -36.89
CA THR A 649 1.14 -15.62 -37.21
C THR A 649 2.22 -15.79 -36.14
N SER A 650 2.76 -17.00 -36.01
CA SER A 650 3.81 -17.31 -35.03
C SER A 650 5.12 -16.55 -35.25
N ASP A 651 5.38 -16.06 -36.46
CA ASP A 651 6.55 -15.26 -36.82
C ASP A 651 6.32 -13.75 -36.67
N ALA A 652 5.12 -13.31 -36.28
CA ALA A 652 4.82 -11.91 -36.02
C ALA A 652 5.83 -11.33 -35.02
N PRO A 653 6.44 -10.16 -35.28
CA PRO A 653 7.58 -9.65 -34.52
C PRO A 653 7.18 -8.97 -33.20
N VAL A 654 6.38 -9.68 -32.40
CA VAL A 654 5.85 -9.26 -31.11
C VAL A 654 5.65 -10.49 -30.23
N SER A 655 6.13 -10.46 -29.00
CA SER A 655 5.89 -11.56 -28.05
C SER A 655 4.56 -11.42 -27.33
N ILE A 656 4.08 -12.51 -26.72
CA ILE A 656 2.83 -12.49 -25.93
C ILE A 656 2.88 -11.50 -24.74
N ARG A 657 4.08 -11.21 -24.21
CA ARG A 657 4.32 -10.18 -23.18
C ARG A 657 4.15 -8.77 -23.69
N GLN A 658 4.53 -8.56 -24.94
CA GLN A 658 4.50 -7.25 -25.59
C GLN A 658 3.10 -6.88 -26.07
N LEU A 659 2.19 -7.86 -26.18
CA LEU A 659 0.77 -7.66 -26.42
C LEU A 659 0.05 -7.16 -25.15
N VAL A 660 0.31 -5.91 -24.80
CA VAL A 660 -0.35 -5.19 -23.70
C VAL A 660 -1.22 -4.09 -24.29
N PRO A 661 -2.56 -4.17 -24.17
CA PRO A 661 -3.43 -3.06 -24.55
C PRO A 661 -2.95 -1.72 -23.98
N GLY A 662 -3.10 -0.65 -24.75
CA GLY A 662 -2.54 0.67 -24.46
C GLY A 662 -1.10 0.89 -24.96
N GLU A 663 -0.41 -0.12 -25.48
CA GLU A 663 0.88 0.05 -26.16
C GLU A 663 0.69 0.38 -27.65
N ARG A 664 1.70 1.03 -28.25
CA ARG A 664 1.69 1.38 -29.67
C ARG A 664 2.18 0.21 -30.53
N ILE A 665 1.45 -0.12 -31.59
CA ILE A 665 1.85 -1.04 -32.66
C ILE A 665 1.83 -0.30 -33.99
N ASP A 666 2.92 -0.33 -34.74
CA ASP A 666 2.95 0.17 -36.11
C ASP A 666 2.42 -0.90 -37.07
N LEU A 667 1.54 -0.54 -38.01
CA LEU A 667 1.06 -1.44 -39.07
C LEU A 667 1.45 -0.89 -40.44
N LEU A 668 2.09 -1.74 -41.26
CA LEU A 668 2.46 -1.47 -42.64
C LEU A 668 1.64 -2.36 -43.58
N ALA A 669 0.82 -1.74 -44.43
CA ALA A 669 0.03 -2.45 -45.44
C ALA A 669 0.04 -1.66 -46.75
N ASP A 670 0.67 -2.19 -47.79
CA ASP A 670 0.88 -1.53 -49.09
C ASP A 670 -0.05 -2.06 -50.20
N VAL A 671 -0.66 -3.22 -50.01
CA VAL A 671 -1.57 -3.88 -50.98
C VAL A 671 -3.05 -3.46 -50.88
N LEU A 672 -3.38 -2.54 -49.97
CA LEU A 672 -4.74 -2.02 -49.82
C LEU A 672 -4.98 -0.81 -50.73
N CYS A 673 -6.25 -0.48 -50.98
CA CYS A 673 -6.65 0.73 -51.73
C CYS A 673 -6.16 2.04 -51.07
N THR A 674 -5.74 1.98 -49.81
CA THR A 674 -5.05 3.06 -49.11
C THR A 674 -3.86 2.43 -48.40
N PRO A 675 -2.61 2.77 -48.76
CA PRO A 675 -1.45 2.26 -48.03
C PRO A 675 -1.50 2.77 -46.59
N ILE A 676 -1.21 1.88 -45.64
CA ILE A 676 -1.17 2.18 -44.21
C ILE A 676 0.29 2.11 -43.79
N GLU A 677 0.81 3.20 -43.24
CA GLU A 677 2.11 3.26 -42.57
C GLU A 677 1.94 4.19 -41.37
N GLN A 678 1.25 3.70 -40.34
CA GLN A 678 0.97 4.50 -39.15
C GLN A 678 0.96 3.65 -37.88
N GLY A 679 1.13 4.34 -36.75
CA GLY A 679 0.98 3.75 -35.42
C GLY A 679 -0.49 3.66 -35.03
N PHE A 680 -0.82 2.56 -34.35
CA PHE A 680 -2.11 2.31 -33.71
C PHE A 680 -1.90 1.99 -32.24
N LEU A 681 -2.95 2.16 -31.45
CA LEU A 681 -3.03 1.69 -30.09
C LEU A 681 -3.61 0.26 -30.10
N LEU A 682 -2.95 -0.67 -29.42
CA LEU A 682 -3.54 -1.98 -29.15
C LEU A 682 -4.70 -1.79 -28.17
N SER A 683 -5.94 -2.09 -28.56
CA SER A 683 -7.10 -1.96 -27.67
C SER A 683 -7.44 -3.28 -26.98
N ASP A 684 -7.31 -4.39 -27.72
CA ASP A 684 -7.74 -5.70 -27.26
C ASP A 684 -6.75 -6.77 -27.72
N VAL A 685 -6.58 -7.77 -26.87
CA VAL A 685 -5.89 -9.03 -27.16
C VAL A 685 -6.84 -10.14 -26.77
N GLU A 686 -7.08 -11.08 -27.68
CA GLU A 686 -7.93 -12.23 -27.44
C GLU A 686 -7.15 -13.49 -27.76
N VAL A 687 -7.10 -14.42 -26.81
CA VAL A 687 -6.38 -15.68 -26.98
C VAL A 687 -7.31 -16.83 -26.70
N SER A 688 -7.29 -17.82 -27.60
CA SER A 688 -7.99 -19.08 -27.41
C SER A 688 -7.06 -20.25 -27.73
N TRP A 689 -7.20 -21.34 -26.98
CA TRP A 689 -6.44 -22.57 -27.17
C TRP A 689 -7.34 -23.78 -26.97
N GLY A 690 -7.16 -24.79 -27.83
CA GLY A 690 -7.89 -26.06 -27.77
C GLY A 690 -7.45 -27.01 -28.88
N GLN A 691 -8.35 -27.89 -29.36
CA GLN A 691 -8.02 -28.89 -30.39
C GLN A 691 -7.47 -28.31 -31.71
N GLY A 692 -7.79 -27.05 -32.02
CA GLY A 692 -7.32 -26.36 -33.23
C GLY A 692 -5.96 -25.65 -33.07
N GLY A 693 -5.30 -25.79 -31.92
CA GLY A 693 -4.11 -25.01 -31.58
C GLY A 693 -4.44 -23.68 -30.89
N GLU A 694 -3.40 -22.87 -30.69
CA GLU A 694 -3.53 -21.49 -30.19
C GLU A 694 -4.03 -20.57 -31.30
N LYS A 695 -4.87 -19.61 -30.93
CA LYS A 695 -5.16 -18.42 -31.71
C LYS A 695 -4.96 -17.15 -30.92
N VAL A 696 -4.33 -16.16 -31.55
CA VAL A 696 -4.07 -14.83 -30.96
C VAL A 696 -4.65 -13.76 -31.87
N GLY A 697 -5.78 -13.19 -31.46
CA GLY A 697 -6.42 -12.03 -32.09
C GLY A 697 -5.99 -10.72 -31.43
N ILE A 698 -5.97 -9.64 -32.19
CA ILE A 698 -5.73 -8.27 -31.68
C ILE A 698 -6.70 -7.29 -32.33
N ALA A 699 -7.06 -6.24 -31.61
CA ALA A 699 -7.75 -5.08 -32.17
C ALA A 699 -6.86 -3.84 -32.07
N LEU A 700 -6.80 -3.05 -33.15
CA LEU A 700 -6.00 -1.84 -33.20
C LEU A 700 -6.89 -0.64 -33.52
N ILE A 701 -6.85 0.35 -32.63
CA ILE A 701 -7.56 1.62 -32.78
C ILE A 701 -6.56 2.75 -33.07
N PRO A 702 -6.97 3.86 -33.72
CA PRO A 702 -6.04 4.95 -34.01
C PRO A 702 -5.46 5.56 -32.73
N LEU A 703 -4.22 6.04 -32.83
CA LEU A 703 -3.60 6.80 -31.75
C LEU A 703 -4.38 8.10 -31.51
N ALA A 704 -4.63 8.41 -30.23
CA ALA A 704 -5.35 9.60 -29.81
C ALA A 704 -4.45 10.83 -29.79
N ASP A 705 -3.83 11.15 -30.93
CA ASP A 705 -3.03 12.36 -31.06
C ASP A 705 -3.91 13.60 -30.95
N VAL A 706 -3.49 14.50 -30.07
CA VAL A 706 -4.11 15.81 -29.91
C VAL A 706 -3.40 16.76 -30.86
N ASP A 707 -4.17 17.48 -31.66
CA ASP A 707 -3.64 18.59 -32.44
C ASP A 707 -3.36 19.76 -31.49
N GLU A 708 -2.09 20.00 -31.20
CA GLU A 708 -1.65 21.07 -30.28
C GLU A 708 -2.10 22.46 -30.73
N GLU A 709 -2.38 22.66 -32.03
CA GLU A 709 -2.91 23.94 -32.54
C GLU A 709 -4.37 24.19 -32.12
N LEU A 710 -5.07 23.18 -31.62
CA LEU A 710 -6.43 23.28 -31.06
C LEU A 710 -6.45 23.61 -29.55
N GLY A 711 -5.28 23.58 -28.91
CA GLY A 711 -5.00 23.85 -27.49
C GLY A 711 -5.73 25.04 -26.88
#